data_AF-A0AAD5KNR6-F1
#
_entry.id   AF-A0AAD5KNR6-F1
#
_cell.length_a   1.000
_cell.length_b   1.000
_cell.length_c   1.000
_cell.angle_alpha   90.00
_cell.angle_beta   90.00
_cell.angle_gamma   90.00
#
_symmetry.space_group_name_H-M   'P 1'
#
loop_
_entity.id
_entity.type
_entity.pdbx_description
1 polymer ?
#
loop_
_entity_poly.entity_id
_entity_poly.type
_entity_poly.pdbx_seq_one_letter_code
_entity_poly.pdbx_strand_id
1 'polypeptide(L)'
;MAFAILAILFTLSFNTLAFMEPDKDGFPHLSKDDLEEGLQVGRKFARDAEALEEAMNHTLIREEILSGFDAFAIPGHVKQSKEVSVELAARQFLSSKFGVPPNEIRFDDITERRLQPLPQCDPSYPYRSFDGTCNNLENPRYGEANTIYQRLMGPATYADGVSTIRVSESGAALPNPRLITTSVTVNKSVSESQASLLTMQWGQFLDHDLTSTAIAKTSRGGAILCRCSGVSLGPAHPECLPITIPTGDPVYSSQNVTCIHMVRSSFGLNLDGTTPISREQINALTHWMDGSQIYGNDDDVAQSLRDAVSGKGLMKVSVKNGRELMPLSHTCCPNDPTNRCPAAQSCFMAGDPRATVQPLLAVMHTLWLREHNRVANQLYNIYGSDKTDEFYYQQARRIVIAEFQHITYKEYLPVLLGPLASLLTSTNGPSNPAIFNEFVAAAYRMGHSQLRSLIRLYEADGSESSQSFFLGNSFITGGVRLLHPTFIDNALRGLLRTQAQSVDENFAEDVTSLLFRPDPKQLGADLVSVNIQRGRDHGLPPYIIARNIAQVKLYNTSASCPSSNTTFDDLKSTTSEEVITSFKKLYGSPKDIDLYIGGVTEKHVPGALVGPTFGYIIATQFENLKRSDRFFYSDLTKNISFSKVQLSEIEKSSLARIICDNSDGSITSIQPNAFRIPTGSNAPFPCSDIPGINFHKFEGIQPIEGRPISEEL
;
A
#
# COMPACT_ATOMS: atom_id res chain seq x y z
N MET A 1 -7.69 -42.21 5.36
CA MET A 1 -8.87 -42.00 4.49
C MET A 1 -9.07 -40.55 4.03
N ALA A 2 -8.35 -39.56 4.58
CA ALA A 2 -8.31 -38.18 4.07
C ALA A 2 -7.17 -37.91 3.05
N PHE A 3 -6.29 -38.88 2.80
CA PHE A 3 -5.21 -38.81 1.79
C PHE A 3 -5.64 -39.26 0.38
N ALA A 4 -6.88 -39.74 0.21
CA ALA A 4 -7.38 -40.21 -1.08
C ALA A 4 -8.10 -39.14 -1.90
N ILE A 5 -8.38 -37.95 -1.35
CA ILE A 5 -9.16 -36.90 -2.05
C ILE A 5 -8.25 -35.85 -2.72
N LEU A 6 -7.01 -35.65 -2.25
CA LEU A 6 -6.05 -34.74 -2.93
C LEU A 6 -5.16 -35.43 -3.97
N ALA A 7 -5.00 -36.76 -3.92
CA ALA A 7 -4.14 -37.51 -4.83
C ALA A 7 -4.87 -38.05 -6.09
N ILE A 8 -6.19 -37.86 -6.21
CA ILE A 8 -6.99 -38.28 -7.38
C ILE A 8 -7.14 -37.12 -8.41
N LEU A 9 -6.36 -36.04 -8.30
CA LEU A 9 -6.24 -35.02 -9.35
C LEU A 9 -5.07 -35.25 -10.32
N PHE A 10 -4.27 -36.30 -10.13
CA PHE A 10 -3.19 -36.68 -11.04
C PHE A 10 -3.13 -38.20 -11.21
N THR A 11 -4.04 -38.75 -12.03
CA THR A 11 -3.87 -39.94 -12.91
C THR A 11 -5.23 -40.57 -13.18
N LEU A 12 -5.92 -40.17 -14.25
CA LEU A 12 -6.89 -41.02 -14.94
C LEU A 12 -6.91 -40.63 -16.43
N SER A 13 -6.16 -41.40 -17.21
CA SER A 13 -6.45 -41.61 -18.63
C SER A 13 -7.66 -42.53 -18.76
N PHE A 14 -8.70 -42.12 -19.49
CA PHE A 14 -9.32 -42.82 -20.64
C PHE A 14 -10.77 -42.39 -20.90
N ASN A 15 -11.03 -42.08 -22.17
CA ASN A 15 -12.24 -42.36 -22.96
C ASN A 15 -13.58 -42.56 -22.21
N THR A 16 -14.37 -41.50 -22.17
CA THR A 16 -15.78 -41.48 -22.62
C THR A 16 -16.18 -40.02 -22.79
N LEU A 17 -15.99 -39.47 -23.99
CA LEU A 17 -16.57 -38.19 -24.38
C LEU A 17 -18.05 -38.43 -24.71
N ALA A 18 -18.93 -38.01 -23.82
CA ALA A 18 -20.28 -37.65 -24.24
C ALA A 18 -20.14 -36.38 -25.09
N PHE A 19 -20.56 -36.46 -26.36
CA PHE A 19 -20.52 -35.34 -27.28
C PHE A 19 -21.49 -34.24 -26.80
N MET A 20 -20.96 -33.24 -26.10
CA MET A 20 -21.61 -31.93 -25.96
C MET A 20 -21.31 -31.13 -27.23
N GLU A 21 -22.33 -30.52 -27.83
CA GLU A 21 -22.13 -29.64 -28.98
C GLU A 21 -21.25 -28.46 -28.55
N PRO A 22 -20.10 -28.23 -29.23
CA PRO A 22 -19.24 -27.11 -28.92
C PRO A 22 -19.90 -25.79 -29.33
N ASP A 23 -19.68 -24.74 -28.54
CA ASP A 23 -20.07 -23.38 -28.91
C ASP A 23 -19.18 -22.86 -30.08
N LYS A 24 -19.45 -21.65 -30.57
CA LYS A 24 -18.68 -21.01 -31.67
C LYS A 24 -17.16 -20.96 -31.41
N ASP A 25 -16.75 -21.04 -30.14
CA ASP A 25 -15.37 -20.99 -29.68
C ASP A 25 -14.76 -22.38 -29.35
N GLY A 26 -15.50 -23.48 -29.59
CA GLY A 26 -14.96 -24.85 -29.52
C GLY A 26 -15.04 -25.55 -28.15
N PHE A 27 -15.71 -24.95 -27.14
CA PHE A 27 -15.86 -25.51 -25.80
C PHE A 27 -17.27 -26.08 -25.55
N PRO A 28 -17.41 -27.13 -24.71
CA PRO A 28 -18.72 -27.68 -24.35
C PRO A 28 -19.58 -26.65 -23.58
N HIS A 29 -20.85 -26.50 -23.99
CA HIS A 29 -21.80 -25.59 -23.33
C HIS A 29 -22.19 -26.11 -21.94
N LEU A 30 -21.81 -25.41 -20.87
CA LEU A 30 -22.21 -25.76 -19.50
C LEU A 30 -23.70 -25.47 -19.27
N SER A 31 -24.46 -26.46 -18.82
CA SER A 31 -25.87 -26.27 -18.46
C SER A 31 -26.01 -25.53 -17.13
N LYS A 32 -27.21 -25.02 -16.85
CA LYS A 32 -27.51 -24.40 -15.54
C LYS A 32 -27.27 -25.38 -14.38
N ASP A 33 -27.54 -26.66 -14.59
CA ASP A 33 -27.32 -27.70 -13.58
C ASP A 33 -25.83 -27.95 -13.33
N ASP A 34 -25.00 -27.91 -14.40
CA ASP A 34 -23.54 -28.01 -14.26
C ASP A 34 -22.99 -26.82 -13.46
N LEU A 35 -23.46 -25.61 -13.75
CA LEU A 35 -23.04 -24.41 -13.02
C LEU A 35 -23.46 -24.47 -11.54
N GLU A 36 -24.67 -24.96 -11.22
CA GLU A 36 -25.12 -25.13 -9.84
C GLU A 36 -24.31 -26.21 -9.10
N GLU A 37 -23.95 -27.32 -9.77
CA GLU A 37 -23.03 -28.31 -9.21
C GLU A 37 -21.67 -27.68 -8.88
N GLY A 38 -21.12 -26.86 -9.79
CA GLY A 38 -19.90 -26.11 -9.56
C GLY A 38 -20.00 -25.22 -8.32
N LEU A 39 -21.10 -24.47 -8.17
CA LEU A 39 -21.35 -23.64 -6.99
C LEU A 39 -21.48 -24.47 -5.70
N GLN A 40 -22.09 -25.65 -5.75
CA GLN A 40 -22.16 -26.56 -4.59
C GLN A 40 -20.76 -27.01 -4.15
N VAL A 41 -19.88 -27.34 -5.09
CA VAL A 41 -18.48 -27.66 -4.81
C VAL A 41 -17.73 -26.45 -4.24
N GLY A 42 -17.94 -25.26 -4.82
CA GLY A 42 -17.36 -24.02 -4.30
C GLY A 42 -17.79 -23.70 -2.86
N ARG A 43 -19.08 -23.88 -2.53
CA ARG A 43 -19.59 -23.71 -1.17
C ARG A 43 -19.00 -24.75 -0.21
N LYS A 44 -18.78 -25.99 -0.69
CA LYS A 44 -18.09 -27.02 0.11
C LYS A 44 -16.64 -26.63 0.37
N PHE A 45 -15.92 -26.14 -0.63
CA PHE A 45 -14.55 -25.65 -0.48
C PHE A 45 -14.45 -24.57 0.61
N ALA A 46 -15.34 -23.58 0.57
CA ALA A 46 -15.38 -22.53 1.59
C ALA A 46 -15.64 -23.10 3.01
N ARG A 47 -16.58 -24.04 3.17
CA ARG A 47 -16.84 -24.69 4.47
C ARG A 47 -15.68 -25.54 4.97
N ASP A 48 -14.99 -26.25 4.07
CA ASP A 48 -13.85 -27.10 4.43
C ASP A 48 -12.67 -26.24 4.91
N ALA A 49 -12.46 -25.06 4.32
CA ALA A 49 -11.48 -24.09 4.79
C ALA A 49 -11.79 -23.61 6.22
N GLU A 50 -13.04 -23.27 6.53
CA GLU A 50 -13.45 -22.88 7.89
C GLU A 50 -13.25 -24.01 8.90
N ALA A 51 -13.59 -25.25 8.53
CA ALA A 51 -13.35 -26.40 9.40
C ALA A 51 -11.86 -26.62 9.68
N LEU A 52 -10.98 -26.32 8.71
CA LEU A 52 -9.53 -26.38 8.91
C LEU A 52 -9.05 -25.32 9.89
N GLU A 53 -9.59 -24.10 9.82
CA GLU A 53 -9.27 -23.03 10.77
C GLU A 53 -9.62 -23.42 12.21
N GLU A 54 -10.79 -24.04 12.43
CA GLU A 54 -11.20 -24.52 13.76
C GLU A 54 -10.25 -25.60 14.29
N ALA A 55 -9.80 -26.50 13.42
CA ALA A 55 -8.83 -27.54 13.78
C ALA A 55 -7.43 -26.95 14.10
N MET A 56 -7.05 -25.83 13.46
CA MET A 56 -5.78 -25.14 13.72
C MET A 56 -5.79 -24.37 15.05
N ASN A 57 -6.95 -23.89 15.51
CA ASN A 57 -7.12 -23.02 16.68
C ASN A 57 -6.77 -23.68 18.04
N HIS A 58 -6.54 -24.99 18.07
CA HIS A 58 -6.11 -25.72 19.28
C HIS A 58 -4.62 -25.61 19.61
N THR A 59 -3.83 -24.84 18.84
CA THR A 59 -2.39 -24.68 19.10
C THR A 59 -1.94 -23.24 18.80
N LEU A 60 -1.53 -22.52 19.85
CA LEU A 60 -0.64 -21.33 19.84
C LEU A 60 -1.28 -19.93 19.71
N ILE A 61 -1.58 -19.33 20.87
CA ILE A 61 -1.81 -17.88 21.09
C ILE A 61 -0.47 -17.09 21.16
N ARG A 62 0.69 -17.74 20.98
CA ARG A 62 2.01 -17.13 21.31
C ARG A 62 2.84 -16.64 20.12
N GLU A 63 2.37 -16.77 18.88
CA GLU A 63 3.17 -16.48 17.68
C GLU A 63 2.73 -15.20 16.91
N GLU A 64 1.82 -14.39 17.43
CA GLU A 64 1.40 -13.11 16.81
C GLU A 64 2.56 -12.09 16.67
N ILE A 65 3.68 -12.30 17.35
CA ILE A 65 4.88 -11.46 17.26
C ILE A 65 5.64 -11.72 15.94
N LEU A 66 5.44 -12.86 15.27
CA LEU A 66 6.13 -13.19 14.01
C LEU A 66 5.47 -12.57 12.76
N SER A 67 4.25 -12.05 12.88
CA SER A 67 3.47 -11.56 11.75
C SER A 67 3.39 -10.03 11.70
N GLY A 68 4.52 -9.32 11.79
CA GLY A 68 4.54 -7.85 11.64
C GLY A 68 3.80 -7.32 10.39
N PHE A 69 3.51 -8.19 9.43
CA PHE A 69 2.68 -7.97 8.24
C PHE A 69 1.15 -8.11 8.44
N ASP A 70 0.67 -8.92 9.40
CA ASP A 70 -0.75 -9.31 9.51
C ASP A 70 -1.51 -8.58 10.65
N ALA A 71 -0.81 -7.82 11.50
CA ALA A 71 -1.35 -7.23 12.73
C ALA A 71 -2.35 -6.07 12.51
N PHE A 72 -2.54 -5.58 11.28
CA PHE A 72 -3.14 -4.26 11.02
C PHE A 72 -4.38 -4.25 10.11
N ALA A 73 -5.03 -5.40 9.88
CA ALA A 73 -6.09 -5.52 8.86
C ALA A 73 -7.54 -5.29 9.37
N ILE A 74 -8.32 -4.52 8.60
CA ILE A 74 -9.69 -4.03 8.87
C ILE A 74 -10.75 -5.12 8.53
N PRO A 75 -11.69 -5.52 9.41
CA PRO A 75 -12.47 -6.76 9.27
C PRO A 75 -13.35 -6.97 8.01
N GLY A 76 -13.73 -5.92 7.27
CA GLY A 76 -14.78 -5.99 6.23
C GLY A 76 -14.51 -6.95 5.05
N HIS A 77 -13.24 -7.20 4.72
CA HIS A 77 -12.84 -7.99 3.54
C HIS A 77 -13.10 -9.50 3.66
N VAL A 78 -13.20 -10.06 4.88
CA VAL A 78 -13.30 -11.52 5.10
C VAL A 78 -14.57 -12.09 4.45
N LYS A 79 -15.71 -11.41 4.65
CA LYS A 79 -16.99 -11.81 4.07
C LYS A 79 -16.94 -11.82 2.54
N GLN A 80 -16.41 -10.75 1.96
CA GLN A 80 -16.32 -10.60 0.51
C GLN A 80 -15.40 -11.66 -0.13
N SER A 81 -14.23 -11.91 0.47
CA SER A 81 -13.32 -12.96 0.00
C SER A 81 -13.95 -14.34 0.07
N LYS A 82 -14.71 -14.65 1.14
CA LYS A 82 -15.45 -15.92 1.25
C LYS A 82 -16.46 -16.08 0.10
N GLU A 83 -17.25 -15.05 -0.17
CA GLU A 83 -18.25 -15.09 -1.24
C GLU A 83 -17.63 -15.27 -2.63
N VAL A 84 -16.52 -14.59 -2.91
CA VAL A 84 -15.80 -14.70 -4.19
C VAL A 84 -15.12 -16.06 -4.33
N SER A 85 -14.59 -16.62 -3.23
CA SER A 85 -13.88 -17.90 -3.24
C SER A 85 -14.73 -19.07 -3.75
N VAL A 86 -16.05 -19.02 -3.51
CA VAL A 86 -17.02 -20.02 -3.98
C VAL A 86 -16.98 -20.13 -5.50
N GLU A 87 -17.08 -19.00 -6.20
CA GLU A 87 -17.09 -19.00 -7.66
C GLU A 87 -15.71 -19.31 -8.25
N LEU A 88 -14.62 -18.81 -7.67
CA LEU A 88 -13.27 -19.14 -8.15
C LEU A 88 -13.00 -20.65 -8.06
N ALA A 89 -13.36 -21.28 -6.94
CA ALA A 89 -13.26 -22.73 -6.77
C ALA A 89 -14.20 -23.50 -7.72
N ALA A 90 -15.41 -22.97 -7.97
CA ALA A 90 -16.34 -23.54 -8.93
C ALA A 90 -15.78 -23.52 -10.36
N ARG A 91 -15.16 -22.41 -10.80
CA ARG A 91 -14.49 -22.32 -12.11
C ARG A 91 -13.40 -23.37 -12.26
N GLN A 92 -12.57 -23.54 -11.24
CA GLN A 92 -11.49 -24.54 -11.24
C GLN A 92 -12.04 -25.98 -11.28
N PHE A 93 -13.10 -26.28 -10.52
CA PHE A 93 -13.75 -27.59 -10.54
C PHE A 93 -14.36 -27.91 -11.91
N LEU A 94 -15.16 -27.00 -12.46
CA LEU A 94 -15.82 -27.19 -13.76
C LEU A 94 -14.81 -27.29 -14.89
N SER A 95 -13.72 -26.54 -14.81
CA SER A 95 -12.60 -26.67 -15.74
C SER A 95 -11.98 -28.06 -15.71
N SER A 96 -11.67 -28.56 -14.52
CA SER A 96 -11.14 -29.92 -14.36
C SER A 96 -12.12 -31.00 -14.83
N LYS A 97 -13.43 -30.77 -14.71
CA LYS A 97 -14.47 -31.74 -15.07
C LYS A 97 -14.77 -31.78 -16.56
N PHE A 98 -14.84 -30.61 -17.20
CA PHE A 98 -15.34 -30.46 -18.58
C PHE A 98 -14.27 -30.00 -19.59
N GLY A 99 -13.05 -29.68 -19.15
CA GLY A 99 -11.97 -29.21 -20.01
C GLY A 99 -12.15 -27.79 -20.55
N VAL A 100 -13.08 -27.02 -19.99
CA VAL A 100 -13.29 -25.59 -20.31
C VAL A 100 -12.26 -24.76 -19.53
N PRO A 101 -11.57 -23.78 -20.11
CA PRO A 101 -10.67 -22.92 -19.36
C PRO A 101 -11.40 -22.21 -18.21
N PRO A 102 -10.83 -22.16 -16.99
CA PRO A 102 -11.53 -21.60 -15.84
C PRO A 102 -11.98 -20.15 -16.06
N ASN A 103 -11.16 -19.35 -16.76
CA ASN A 103 -11.42 -17.95 -17.09
C ASN A 103 -12.50 -17.75 -18.17
N GLU A 104 -13.04 -18.81 -18.78
CA GLU A 104 -14.17 -18.75 -19.72
C GLU A 104 -15.51 -19.09 -19.04
N ILE A 105 -15.49 -19.59 -17.80
CA ILE A 105 -16.70 -19.97 -17.06
C ILE A 105 -17.32 -18.73 -16.38
N ARG A 106 -18.61 -18.50 -16.62
CA ARG A 106 -19.41 -17.36 -16.08
C ARG A 106 -20.57 -17.86 -15.23
N PHE A 107 -20.90 -17.12 -14.18
CA PHE A 107 -22.02 -17.38 -13.27
C PHE A 107 -23.02 -16.23 -13.21
N ASP A 108 -22.88 -15.23 -14.11
CA ASP A 108 -23.59 -13.95 -14.05
C ASP A 108 -25.11 -14.11 -14.14
N ASP A 109 -25.59 -15.17 -14.82
CA ASP A 109 -27.02 -15.45 -15.00
C ASP A 109 -27.67 -16.19 -13.83
N ILE A 110 -26.88 -16.68 -12.86
CA ILE A 110 -27.38 -17.53 -11.77
C ILE A 110 -26.95 -17.08 -10.38
N THR A 111 -26.19 -15.99 -10.28
CA THR A 111 -25.75 -15.41 -9.01
C THR A 111 -26.28 -13.98 -8.85
N GLU A 112 -26.67 -13.63 -7.62
CA GLU A 112 -27.12 -12.28 -7.31
C GLU A 112 -25.93 -11.33 -7.07
N ARG A 113 -26.16 -10.04 -7.32
CA ARG A 113 -25.22 -8.97 -6.99
C ARG A 113 -25.18 -8.78 -5.47
N ARG A 114 -23.97 -8.74 -4.90
CA ARG A 114 -23.75 -8.83 -3.44
C ARG A 114 -23.33 -7.53 -2.75
N LEU A 115 -23.17 -6.44 -3.50
CA LEU A 115 -22.85 -5.14 -2.92
C LEU A 115 -24.11 -4.40 -2.45
N GLN A 116 -23.93 -3.57 -1.42
CA GLN A 116 -24.98 -2.70 -0.91
C GLN A 116 -25.49 -1.72 -1.98
N PRO A 117 -26.70 -1.17 -1.84
CA PRO A 117 -27.17 -0.08 -2.69
C PRO A 117 -26.17 1.08 -2.75
N LEU A 118 -26.16 1.80 -3.87
CA LEU A 118 -25.31 2.97 -4.02
C LEU A 118 -25.71 4.06 -3.01
N PRO A 119 -24.75 4.75 -2.38
CA PRO A 119 -25.06 5.88 -1.51
C PRO A 119 -25.69 7.02 -2.33
N GLN A 120 -26.58 7.77 -1.69
CA GLN A 120 -27.12 9.00 -2.28
C GLN A 120 -26.10 10.12 -2.14
N CYS A 121 -25.57 10.60 -3.27
CA CYS A 121 -24.56 11.65 -3.27
C CYS A 121 -25.18 13.04 -3.39
N ASP A 122 -24.72 13.98 -2.56
CA ASP A 122 -25.03 15.40 -2.66
C ASP A 122 -23.93 16.13 -3.47
N PRO A 123 -24.21 16.61 -4.69
CA PRO A 123 -23.25 17.35 -5.52
C PRO A 123 -22.78 18.67 -4.90
N SER A 124 -23.55 19.23 -3.96
CA SER A 124 -23.24 20.49 -3.28
C SER A 124 -22.41 20.32 -2.01
N TYR A 125 -22.29 19.08 -1.51
CA TYR A 125 -21.51 18.80 -0.31
C TYR A 125 -20.01 19.01 -0.57
N PRO A 126 -19.36 19.91 0.19
CA PRO A 126 -18.01 20.41 -0.12
C PRO A 126 -16.88 19.57 0.48
N TYR A 127 -17.20 18.52 1.24
CA TYR A 127 -16.24 17.68 1.94
C TYR A 127 -16.27 16.25 1.41
N ARG A 128 -15.14 15.56 1.53
CA ARG A 128 -15.01 14.14 1.17
C ARG A 128 -15.68 13.29 2.25
N SER A 129 -16.33 12.19 1.89
CA SER A 129 -16.62 11.14 2.87
C SER A 129 -15.31 10.52 3.38
N PHE A 130 -15.36 9.76 4.47
CA PHE A 130 -14.18 9.05 4.98
C PHE A 130 -13.93 7.73 4.25
N ASP A 131 -14.99 7.09 3.78
CA ASP A 131 -14.91 5.84 3.01
C ASP A 131 -14.54 6.05 1.52
N GLY A 132 -14.42 7.30 1.06
CA GLY A 132 -14.07 7.65 -0.31
C GLY A 132 -15.23 7.64 -1.32
N THR A 133 -16.45 7.30 -0.89
CA THR A 133 -17.64 7.34 -1.76
C THR A 133 -18.05 8.77 -2.18
N CYS A 134 -18.91 8.87 -3.19
CA CYS A 134 -19.50 10.13 -3.66
C CYS A 134 -18.51 11.21 -4.14
N ASN A 135 -17.24 10.85 -4.34
CA ASN A 135 -16.30 11.68 -5.07
C ASN A 135 -16.72 11.75 -6.55
N ASN A 136 -16.87 10.60 -7.21
CA ASN A 136 -17.50 10.53 -8.52
C ASN A 136 -19.03 10.42 -8.37
N LEU A 137 -19.77 11.39 -8.92
CA LEU A 137 -21.23 11.46 -8.77
C LEU A 137 -21.99 10.48 -9.68
N GLU A 138 -21.39 10.06 -10.78
CA GLU A 138 -21.98 9.07 -11.71
C GLU A 138 -21.73 7.64 -11.23
N ASN A 139 -20.57 7.40 -10.63
CA ASN A 139 -20.15 6.11 -10.09
C ASN A 139 -19.73 6.28 -8.62
N PRO A 140 -20.69 6.31 -7.67
CA PRO A 140 -20.44 6.64 -6.27
C PRO A 140 -19.40 5.77 -5.54
N ARG A 141 -19.14 4.55 -6.02
CA ARG A 141 -18.15 3.61 -5.46
C ARG A 141 -16.73 3.81 -5.97
N TYR A 142 -16.52 4.71 -6.93
CA TYR A 142 -15.18 4.99 -7.44
C TYR A 142 -14.33 5.58 -6.32
N GLY A 143 -13.29 4.85 -5.94
CA GLY A 143 -12.35 5.24 -4.90
C GLY A 143 -12.77 4.85 -3.47
N GLU A 144 -13.86 4.09 -3.33
CA GLU A 144 -14.34 3.57 -2.05
C GLU A 144 -13.34 2.61 -1.39
N ALA A 145 -13.21 2.70 -0.06
CA ALA A 145 -12.40 1.79 0.73
C ALA A 145 -12.97 0.36 0.73
N ASN A 146 -12.12 -0.63 0.96
CA ASN A 146 -12.48 -2.06 0.88
C ASN A 146 -13.02 -2.48 -0.50
N THR A 147 -12.59 -1.82 -1.57
CA THR A 147 -12.86 -2.24 -2.95
C THR A 147 -11.59 -2.68 -3.68
N ILE A 148 -11.77 -3.36 -4.82
CA ILE A 148 -10.65 -3.99 -5.54
C ILE A 148 -9.73 -2.96 -6.22
N TYR A 149 -8.45 -3.29 -6.31
CA TYR A 149 -7.51 -2.55 -7.17
C TYR A 149 -7.90 -2.64 -8.65
N GLN A 150 -7.37 -1.71 -9.44
CA GLN A 150 -7.41 -1.77 -10.90
C GLN A 150 -6.14 -2.38 -11.49
N ARG A 151 -6.15 -2.67 -12.79
CA ARG A 151 -4.95 -3.12 -13.52
C ARG A 151 -4.58 -2.15 -14.62
N LEU A 152 -3.31 -1.75 -14.64
CA LEU A 152 -2.78 -0.82 -15.63
C LEU A 152 -2.30 -1.52 -16.90
N MET A 153 -1.71 -2.72 -16.77
CA MET A 153 -0.89 -3.34 -17.81
C MET A 153 -1.56 -4.57 -18.46
N GLY A 154 -2.86 -4.77 -18.23
CA GLY A 154 -3.65 -5.87 -18.78
C GLY A 154 -4.34 -6.71 -17.69
N PRO A 155 -4.97 -7.84 -18.06
CA PRO A 155 -5.62 -8.72 -17.11
C PRO A 155 -4.62 -9.41 -16.16
N ALA A 156 -5.13 -10.00 -15.08
CA ALA A 156 -4.33 -10.77 -14.14
C ALA A 156 -3.60 -11.93 -14.84
N THR A 157 -2.32 -12.11 -14.55
CA THR A 157 -1.52 -13.23 -15.06
C THR A 157 -1.45 -14.35 -14.03
N TYR A 158 -2.48 -15.20 -14.00
CA TYR A 158 -2.49 -16.47 -13.26
C TYR A 158 -2.32 -17.65 -14.22
N ALA A 159 -1.74 -18.76 -13.77
CA ALA A 159 -1.50 -19.94 -14.61
C ALA A 159 -2.80 -20.56 -15.16
N ASP A 160 -3.88 -20.46 -14.38
CA ASP A 160 -5.22 -20.96 -14.73
C ASP A 160 -6.16 -19.84 -15.19
N GLY A 161 -5.64 -18.62 -15.36
CA GLY A 161 -6.42 -17.42 -15.65
C GLY A 161 -7.35 -16.97 -14.51
N VAL A 162 -7.31 -17.62 -13.34
CA VAL A 162 -8.25 -17.37 -12.24
C VAL A 162 -7.52 -17.01 -10.94
N SER A 163 -6.70 -17.90 -10.38
CA SER A 163 -6.07 -17.62 -9.07
C SER A 163 -4.76 -18.37 -8.80
N THR A 164 -4.39 -19.33 -9.66
CA THR A 164 -3.20 -20.16 -9.50
C THR A 164 -1.95 -19.35 -9.85
N ILE A 165 -0.94 -19.38 -8.98
CA ILE A 165 0.32 -18.65 -9.19
C ILE A 165 0.91 -18.97 -10.56
N ARG A 166 1.32 -17.92 -11.30
CA ARG A 166 1.86 -18.08 -12.65
C ARG A 166 3.08 -19.00 -12.68
N VAL A 167 3.22 -19.73 -13.78
CA VAL A 167 4.40 -20.54 -14.11
C VAL A 167 5.28 -19.83 -15.14
N SER A 168 6.48 -20.35 -15.38
CA SER A 168 7.35 -19.90 -16.47
C SER A 168 6.76 -20.25 -17.85
N GLU A 169 7.28 -19.65 -18.92
CA GLU A 169 6.91 -20.00 -20.30
C GLU A 169 7.11 -21.49 -20.61
N SER A 170 8.05 -22.15 -19.94
CA SER A 170 8.29 -23.59 -20.11
C SER A 170 7.25 -24.48 -19.42
N GLY A 171 6.34 -23.90 -18.64
CA GLY A 171 5.41 -24.60 -17.75
C GLY A 171 6.01 -24.99 -16.40
N ALA A 172 7.33 -24.81 -16.19
CA ALA A 172 7.97 -25.05 -14.91
C ALA A 172 7.67 -23.94 -13.89
N ALA A 173 7.82 -24.24 -12.59
CA ALA A 173 7.73 -23.24 -11.53
C ALA A 173 8.76 -22.12 -11.74
N LEU A 174 8.37 -20.89 -11.40
CA LEU A 174 9.29 -19.75 -11.41
C LEU A 174 10.39 -19.91 -10.35
N PRO A 175 11.54 -19.24 -10.54
CA PRO A 175 12.63 -19.27 -9.57
C PRO A 175 12.15 -18.86 -8.18
N ASN A 176 12.71 -19.51 -7.16
CA ASN A 176 12.38 -19.22 -5.77
C ASN A 176 12.69 -17.74 -5.43
N PRO A 177 11.76 -16.98 -4.80
CA PRO A 177 11.97 -15.56 -4.47
C PRO A 177 13.26 -15.28 -3.67
N ARG A 178 13.59 -16.14 -2.71
CA ARG A 178 14.79 -16.00 -1.89
C ARG A 178 16.07 -16.24 -2.68
N LEU A 179 16.04 -17.21 -3.61
CA LEU A 179 17.14 -17.43 -4.53
C LEU A 179 17.36 -16.21 -5.44
N ILE A 180 16.28 -15.55 -5.89
CA ILE A 180 16.36 -14.31 -6.66
C ILE A 180 17.03 -13.22 -5.82
N THR A 181 16.57 -12.98 -4.59
CA THR A 181 17.15 -11.96 -3.70
C THR A 181 18.64 -12.18 -3.48
N THR A 182 19.05 -13.40 -3.10
CA THR A 182 20.46 -13.71 -2.82
C THR A 182 21.38 -13.69 -4.05
N SER A 183 20.82 -13.76 -5.26
CA SER A 183 21.57 -13.77 -6.51
C SER A 183 21.61 -12.41 -7.22
N VAL A 184 20.58 -11.59 -7.05
CA VAL A 184 20.44 -10.29 -7.72
C VAL A 184 20.81 -9.14 -6.79
N THR A 185 20.37 -9.18 -5.53
CA THR A 185 20.59 -8.06 -4.62
C THR A 185 21.97 -8.11 -3.98
N VAL A 186 22.47 -6.94 -3.61
CA VAL A 186 23.76 -6.77 -2.94
C VAL A 186 23.63 -5.83 -1.74
N ASN A 187 24.43 -6.06 -0.71
CA ASN A 187 24.45 -5.19 0.48
C ASN A 187 25.58 -4.15 0.34
N LYS A 188 25.44 -3.20 -0.58
CA LYS A 188 26.32 -2.03 -0.68
C LYS A 188 25.53 -0.76 -0.39
N SER A 189 26.19 0.23 0.21
CA SER A 189 25.57 1.54 0.42
C SER A 189 25.83 2.45 -0.77
N VAL A 190 24.85 2.59 -1.65
CA VAL A 190 24.87 3.55 -2.78
C VAL A 190 23.92 4.69 -2.47
N SER A 191 24.47 5.86 -2.18
CA SER A 191 23.66 7.02 -1.75
C SER A 191 23.09 7.77 -2.94
N GLU A 192 21.84 8.20 -2.85
CA GLU A 192 21.25 9.11 -3.82
C GLU A 192 21.79 10.53 -3.56
N SER A 193 22.41 11.11 -4.59
CA SER A 193 23.05 12.42 -4.50
C SER A 193 22.05 13.57 -4.37
N GLN A 194 20.82 13.41 -4.88
CA GLN A 194 19.85 14.51 -5.01
C GLN A 194 18.70 14.44 -4.00
N ALA A 195 18.50 13.33 -3.30
CA ALA A 195 17.35 13.10 -2.42
C ALA A 195 17.77 12.94 -0.96
N SER A 196 17.09 13.66 -0.08
CA SER A 196 17.19 13.43 1.36
C SER A 196 16.44 12.14 1.76
N LEU A 197 16.73 11.61 2.94
CA LEU A 197 16.04 10.46 3.51
C LEU A 197 14.55 10.76 3.76
N LEU A 198 14.20 12.05 3.91
CA LEU A 198 12.82 12.52 3.96
C LEU A 198 12.03 12.15 2.70
N THR A 199 12.67 12.05 1.53
CA THR A 199 12.01 11.60 0.29
C THR A 199 11.51 10.17 0.41
N MET A 200 12.34 9.26 0.92
CA MET A 200 11.92 7.88 1.22
C MET A 200 10.79 7.88 2.26
N GLN A 201 10.94 8.67 3.33
CA GLN A 201 9.98 8.72 4.41
C GLN A 201 8.60 9.24 3.98
N TRP A 202 8.58 10.26 3.12
CA TRP A 202 7.36 10.79 2.53
C TRP A 202 6.71 9.77 1.59
N GLY A 203 7.51 9.06 0.79
CA GLY A 203 7.03 7.97 -0.05
C GLY A 203 6.24 6.94 0.76
N GLN A 204 6.75 6.53 1.92
CA GLN A 204 6.02 5.62 2.82
C GLN A 204 4.77 6.26 3.44
N PHE A 205 4.86 7.49 3.95
CA PHE A 205 3.71 8.17 4.56
C PHE A 205 2.57 8.38 3.56
N LEU A 206 2.91 8.65 2.29
CA LEU A 206 1.96 8.77 1.19
C LEU A 206 1.44 7.40 0.71
N ASP A 207 2.28 6.36 0.66
CA ASP A 207 1.82 5.00 0.36
C ASP A 207 0.72 4.56 1.34
N HIS A 208 0.86 4.93 2.62
CA HIS A 208 -0.11 4.60 3.65
C HIS A 208 -1.43 5.40 3.58
N ASP A 209 -1.53 6.42 2.73
CA ASP A 209 -2.80 7.08 2.36
C ASP A 209 -3.50 6.33 1.23
N LEU A 210 -2.72 5.82 0.28
CA LEU A 210 -3.24 5.25 -0.96
C LEU A 210 -3.49 3.75 -0.87
N THR A 211 -2.68 3.04 -0.07
CA THR A 211 -2.65 1.58 -0.10
C THR A 211 -2.58 0.92 1.27
N SER A 212 -3.47 -0.06 1.47
CA SER A 212 -3.36 -1.10 2.49
C SER A 212 -3.97 -2.37 1.92
N THR A 213 -3.14 -3.24 1.34
CA THR A 213 -3.64 -4.50 0.79
C THR A 213 -4.16 -5.38 1.92
N ALA A 214 -5.45 -5.71 1.89
CA ALA A 214 -6.04 -6.61 2.87
C ALA A 214 -5.39 -8.01 2.78
N ILE A 215 -5.05 -8.60 3.91
CA ILE A 215 -4.47 -9.96 3.99
C ILE A 215 -5.58 -10.95 4.36
N ALA A 216 -5.54 -12.14 3.78
CA ALA A 216 -6.51 -13.18 4.13
C ALA A 216 -6.45 -13.50 5.63
N LYS A 217 -7.64 -13.62 6.23
CA LYS A 217 -7.84 -13.97 7.64
C LYS A 217 -8.70 -15.20 7.74
N THR A 218 -8.71 -15.79 8.93
CA THR A 218 -9.69 -16.83 9.24
C THR A 218 -11.11 -16.27 9.17
N SER A 219 -12.10 -17.14 9.05
CA SER A 219 -13.53 -16.80 9.12
C SER A 219 -13.94 -15.99 10.36
N ARG A 220 -13.17 -16.12 11.45
CA ARG A 220 -13.36 -15.37 12.71
C ARG A 220 -12.54 -14.07 12.77
N GLY A 221 -11.84 -13.70 11.70
CA GLY A 221 -11.00 -12.50 11.62
C GLY A 221 -9.62 -12.64 12.28
N GLY A 222 -9.20 -13.86 12.61
CA GLY A 222 -7.87 -14.13 13.18
C GLY A 222 -6.78 -14.25 12.10
N ALA A 223 -5.51 -14.14 12.52
CA ALA A 223 -4.36 -14.32 11.62
C ALA A 223 -4.23 -15.78 11.14
N ILE A 224 -3.77 -15.97 9.90
CA ILE A 224 -3.46 -17.29 9.33
C ILE A 224 -1.96 -17.56 9.51
N LEU A 225 -1.62 -18.63 10.23
CA LEU A 225 -0.23 -19.02 10.44
C LEU A 225 0.22 -20.05 9.40
N CYS A 226 1.01 -19.60 8.43
CA CYS A 226 1.64 -20.45 7.43
C CYS A 226 2.93 -21.06 7.97
N ARG A 227 2.86 -22.36 8.31
CA ARG A 227 3.93 -23.08 8.99
C ARG A 227 5.10 -23.39 8.05
N CYS A 228 6.32 -23.17 8.53
CA CYS A 228 7.57 -23.48 7.81
C CYS A 228 8.14 -24.87 8.05
N SER A 229 7.63 -25.60 9.05
CA SER A 229 8.19 -26.89 9.48
C SER A 229 7.71 -28.04 8.60
N GLY A 230 8.66 -28.83 8.06
CA GLY A 230 8.40 -30.09 7.32
C GLY A 230 7.79 -31.22 8.15
N VAL A 231 7.36 -30.95 9.38
CA VAL A 231 6.55 -31.87 10.19
C VAL A 231 5.09 -31.63 9.82
N SER A 232 4.55 -32.52 8.99
CA SER A 232 3.15 -32.53 8.57
C SER A 232 2.23 -32.74 9.79
N LEU A 233 1.80 -31.63 10.40
CA LEU A 233 0.80 -31.60 11.47
C LEU A 233 -0.62 -31.37 10.92
N GLY A 234 -0.84 -31.60 9.61
CA GLY A 234 -2.12 -31.40 8.93
C GLY A 234 -1.98 -30.62 7.62
N PRO A 235 -3.07 -30.48 6.85
CA PRO A 235 -3.08 -29.68 5.64
C PRO A 235 -2.87 -28.19 5.95
N ALA A 236 -2.13 -27.48 5.09
CA ALA A 236 -1.97 -26.04 5.20
C ALA A 236 -3.24 -25.31 4.78
N HIS A 237 -3.48 -24.13 5.36
CA HIS A 237 -4.59 -23.28 4.94
C HIS A 237 -4.47 -22.92 3.45
N PRO A 238 -5.55 -22.92 2.64
CA PRO A 238 -5.49 -22.66 1.20
C PRO A 238 -4.85 -21.32 0.81
N GLU A 239 -4.97 -20.34 1.70
CA GLU A 239 -4.38 -18.99 1.54
C GLU A 239 -2.91 -18.89 1.99
N CYS A 240 -2.27 -20.01 2.34
CA CYS A 240 -0.84 -19.99 2.66
C CYS A 240 0.04 -19.98 1.41
N LEU A 241 1.02 -19.07 1.41
CA LEU A 241 1.97 -18.92 0.32
C LEU A 241 3.41 -18.71 0.85
N PRO A 242 3.93 -19.63 1.68
CA PRO A 242 5.26 -19.48 2.28
C PRO A 242 6.37 -19.46 1.22
N ILE A 243 7.44 -18.71 1.50
CA ILE A 243 8.63 -18.68 0.65
C ILE A 243 9.63 -19.67 1.22
N THR A 244 9.85 -20.78 0.52
CA THR A 244 10.82 -21.79 0.97
C THR A 244 12.25 -21.25 0.93
N ILE A 245 13.06 -21.59 1.93
CA ILE A 245 14.49 -21.26 1.94
C ILE A 245 15.24 -22.34 1.16
N PRO A 246 15.98 -22.00 0.09
CA PRO A 246 16.79 -22.96 -0.66
C PRO A 246 17.88 -23.59 0.21
N THR A 247 18.22 -24.85 -0.07
CA THR A 247 19.37 -25.51 0.56
C THR A 247 20.65 -24.73 0.26
N GLY A 248 21.44 -24.43 1.29
CA GLY A 248 22.67 -23.67 1.15
C GLY A 248 22.47 -22.15 1.10
N ASP A 249 21.29 -21.64 1.47
CA ASP A 249 21.08 -20.20 1.65
C ASP A 249 22.17 -19.60 2.55
N PRO A 250 22.86 -18.53 2.13
CA PRO A 250 24.03 -18.02 2.83
C PRO A 250 23.73 -17.38 4.19
N VAL A 251 22.46 -17.04 4.48
CA VAL A 251 22.06 -16.35 5.71
C VAL A 251 21.19 -17.27 6.57
N TYR A 252 20.07 -17.74 6.03
CA TYR A 252 19.04 -18.46 6.78
C TYR A 252 19.45 -19.87 7.19
N SER A 253 20.35 -20.52 6.43
CA SER A 253 20.85 -21.86 6.78
C SER A 253 21.57 -21.88 8.14
N SER A 254 22.20 -20.77 8.54
CA SER A 254 22.93 -20.68 9.82
C SER A 254 22.02 -20.76 11.05
N GLN A 255 20.74 -20.42 10.90
CA GLN A 255 19.74 -20.44 11.97
C GLN A 255 18.64 -21.50 11.75
N ASN A 256 18.85 -22.45 10.83
CA ASN A 256 17.89 -23.49 10.47
C ASN A 256 16.49 -22.95 10.06
N VAL A 257 16.45 -21.77 9.45
CA VAL A 257 15.19 -21.21 8.93
C VAL A 257 14.85 -21.91 7.61
N THR A 258 13.68 -22.53 7.53
CA THR A 258 13.25 -23.35 6.39
C THR A 258 12.29 -22.63 5.45
N CYS A 259 11.61 -21.59 5.92
CA CYS A 259 10.73 -20.75 5.10
C CYS A 259 10.56 -19.36 5.71
N ILE A 260 10.07 -18.41 4.91
CA ILE A 260 9.51 -17.14 5.36
C ILE A 260 7.99 -17.26 5.30
N HIS A 261 7.33 -16.93 6.40
CA HIS A 261 5.87 -16.91 6.50
C HIS A 261 5.30 -15.85 5.53
N MET A 262 4.24 -16.24 4.81
CA MET A 262 3.45 -15.32 4.00
C MET A 262 2.05 -15.91 3.75
N VAL A 263 1.04 -15.05 3.89
CA VAL A 263 -0.37 -15.33 3.57
C VAL A 263 -0.75 -14.53 2.33
N ARG A 264 -1.58 -15.12 1.46
CA ARG A 264 -2.11 -14.45 0.27
C ARG A 264 -3.01 -13.26 0.65
N SER A 265 -3.09 -12.28 -0.24
CA SER A 265 -3.91 -11.08 -0.06
C SER A 265 -5.40 -11.41 -0.23
N SER A 266 -6.26 -10.83 0.60
CA SER A 266 -7.71 -10.87 0.40
C SER A 266 -8.13 -10.29 -0.94
N PHE A 267 -9.26 -10.78 -1.44
CA PHE A 267 -9.79 -10.48 -2.76
C PHE A 267 -11.29 -10.23 -2.72
N GLY A 268 -11.79 -9.45 -3.68
CA GLY A 268 -13.11 -8.83 -3.59
C GLY A 268 -13.96 -8.93 -4.85
N LEU A 269 -15.13 -8.30 -4.79
CA LEU A 269 -16.11 -8.21 -5.87
C LEU A 269 -15.75 -7.06 -6.82
N ASN A 270 -16.26 -7.13 -8.05
CA ASN A 270 -16.36 -5.97 -8.93
C ASN A 270 -17.25 -4.90 -8.27
N LEU A 271 -17.11 -3.64 -8.70
CA LEU A 271 -17.89 -2.51 -8.17
C LEU A 271 -19.40 -2.60 -8.46
N ASP A 272 -19.83 -3.51 -9.34
CA ASP A 272 -21.24 -3.81 -9.60
C ASP A 272 -21.79 -4.98 -8.76
N GLY A 273 -20.95 -5.61 -7.93
CA GLY A 273 -21.29 -6.71 -7.03
C GLY A 273 -21.20 -8.11 -7.64
N THR A 274 -20.65 -8.24 -8.85
CA THR A 274 -20.32 -9.53 -9.46
C THR A 274 -18.93 -10.03 -9.02
N THR A 275 -18.68 -11.33 -9.19
CA THR A 275 -17.35 -11.89 -8.96
C THR A 275 -16.44 -11.62 -10.17
N PRO A 276 -15.23 -11.07 -9.98
CA PRO A 276 -14.26 -10.95 -11.05
C PRO A 276 -13.85 -12.33 -11.60
N ILE A 277 -13.52 -12.39 -12.90
CA ILE A 277 -13.07 -13.64 -13.56
C ILE A 277 -11.83 -14.20 -12.86
N SER A 278 -10.88 -13.33 -12.57
CA SER A 278 -9.64 -13.63 -11.88
C SER A 278 -9.62 -13.03 -10.47
N ARG A 279 -8.79 -13.55 -9.58
CA ARG A 279 -8.61 -13.04 -8.22
C ARG A 279 -8.09 -11.59 -8.25
N GLU A 280 -8.93 -10.65 -7.81
CA GLU A 280 -8.61 -9.22 -7.67
C GLU A 280 -8.53 -8.80 -6.20
N GLN A 281 -7.40 -8.23 -5.80
CA GLN A 281 -7.10 -7.91 -4.40
C GLN A 281 -7.79 -6.63 -3.94
N ILE A 282 -8.11 -6.57 -2.65
CA ILE A 282 -8.80 -5.45 -2.00
C ILE A 282 -7.80 -4.42 -1.47
N ASN A 283 -8.10 -3.14 -1.70
CA ASN A 283 -7.53 -2.03 -0.94
C ASN A 283 -8.40 -1.76 0.29
N ALA A 284 -7.87 -1.88 1.50
CA ALA A 284 -8.61 -1.61 2.73
C ALA A 284 -8.75 -0.10 3.03
N LEU A 285 -7.99 0.74 2.34
CA LEU A 285 -8.11 2.20 2.39
C LEU A 285 -8.94 2.71 1.21
N THR A 286 -9.34 3.98 1.29
CA THR A 286 -9.78 4.72 0.11
C THR A 286 -8.71 4.66 -0.99
N HIS A 287 -9.10 4.90 -2.24
CA HIS A 287 -8.12 5.05 -3.31
C HIS A 287 -7.72 6.51 -3.54
N TRP A 288 -8.08 7.43 -2.64
CA TRP A 288 -7.85 8.85 -2.81
C TRP A 288 -6.60 9.30 -2.09
N MET A 289 -6.00 10.40 -2.56
CA MET A 289 -5.02 11.14 -1.78
C MET A 289 -5.78 12.15 -0.90
N ASP A 290 -6.29 11.69 0.24
CA ASP A 290 -7.20 12.44 1.09
C ASP A 290 -6.84 12.44 2.58
N GLY A 291 -5.60 12.07 2.91
CA GLY A 291 -5.12 12.11 4.28
C GLY A 291 -5.74 11.04 5.17
N SER A 292 -6.26 9.94 4.59
CA SER A 292 -6.85 8.82 5.33
C SER A 292 -5.91 8.21 6.37
N GLN A 293 -4.60 8.30 6.18
CA GLN A 293 -3.59 7.91 7.17
C GLN A 293 -3.56 8.81 8.41
N ILE A 294 -4.15 10.01 8.33
CA ILE A 294 -4.35 10.97 9.41
C ILE A 294 -5.78 10.80 9.99
N TYR A 295 -6.78 10.70 9.12
CA TYR A 295 -8.20 10.86 9.48
C TYR A 295 -9.01 9.57 9.59
N GLY A 296 -8.49 8.44 9.11
CA GLY A 296 -9.24 7.18 9.01
C GLY A 296 -9.99 7.03 7.69
N ASN A 297 -10.56 5.84 7.49
CA ASN A 297 -11.25 5.43 6.25
C ASN A 297 -12.73 5.11 6.46
N ASP A 298 -13.25 5.43 7.65
CA ASP A 298 -14.63 5.26 8.05
C ASP A 298 -14.97 6.26 9.16
N ASP A 299 -16.27 6.52 9.35
CA ASP A 299 -16.76 7.52 10.29
C ASP A 299 -16.42 7.18 11.75
N ASP A 300 -16.40 5.90 12.12
CA ASP A 300 -16.13 5.46 13.50
C ASP A 300 -14.67 5.75 13.89
N VAL A 301 -13.72 5.41 13.02
CA VAL A 301 -12.30 5.72 13.22
C VAL A 301 -12.11 7.23 13.25
N ALA A 302 -12.67 7.97 12.29
CA ALA A 302 -12.55 9.42 12.25
C ALA A 302 -13.08 10.08 13.53
N GLN A 303 -14.27 9.67 14.00
CA GLN A 303 -14.86 10.19 15.22
C GLN A 303 -14.05 9.80 16.46
N SER A 304 -13.46 8.60 16.49
CA SER A 304 -12.61 8.16 17.61
C SER A 304 -11.36 9.03 17.78
N LEU A 305 -10.86 9.61 16.68
CA LEU A 305 -9.65 10.44 16.65
C LEU A 305 -9.91 11.92 16.95
N ARG A 306 -11.17 12.38 16.95
CA ARG A 306 -11.55 13.78 17.16
C ARG A 306 -11.68 14.17 18.61
N ASP A 307 -11.25 15.37 18.96
CA ASP A 307 -11.54 16.00 20.25
C ASP A 307 -12.94 16.60 20.24
N ALA A 308 -13.90 15.86 20.83
CA ALA A 308 -15.29 16.28 20.90
C ALA A 308 -15.58 17.35 21.97
N VAL A 309 -14.59 17.79 22.75
CA VAL A 309 -14.80 18.64 23.93
C VAL A 309 -14.47 20.11 23.66
N SER A 310 -13.43 20.40 22.88
CA SER A 310 -12.98 21.78 22.69
C SER A 310 -13.94 22.66 21.90
N GLY A 311 -14.78 22.07 21.04
CA GLY A 311 -15.63 22.80 20.10
C GLY A 311 -14.85 23.52 19.00
N LYS A 312 -13.58 23.16 18.80
CA LYS A 312 -12.64 23.79 17.86
C LYS A 312 -12.31 22.90 16.67
N GLY A 313 -12.96 21.74 16.54
CA GLY A 313 -12.71 20.77 15.48
C GLY A 313 -11.29 20.20 15.52
N LEU A 314 -10.73 19.97 16.72
CA LEU A 314 -9.37 19.44 16.88
C LEU A 314 -9.33 17.91 16.78
N MET A 315 -8.17 17.37 16.47
CA MET A 315 -7.81 15.97 16.69
C MET A 315 -7.38 15.77 18.15
N LYS A 316 -7.72 14.61 18.72
CA LYS A 316 -7.22 14.19 20.05
C LYS A 316 -5.71 14.11 20.04
N VAL A 317 -5.11 14.53 21.15
CA VAL A 317 -3.68 14.42 21.39
C VAL A 317 -3.42 13.80 22.74
N SER A 318 -2.24 13.19 22.89
CA SER A 318 -1.68 12.94 24.21
C SER A 318 -0.57 13.96 24.48
N VAL A 319 -0.62 14.61 25.65
CA VAL A 319 0.40 15.60 26.02
C VAL A 319 1.45 14.91 26.90
N LYS A 320 2.71 14.92 26.45
CA LYS A 320 3.86 14.36 27.18
C LYS A 320 5.00 15.37 27.20
N ASN A 321 5.41 15.78 28.40
CA ASN A 321 6.48 16.78 28.60
C ASN A 321 6.22 18.10 27.82
N GLY A 322 4.96 18.56 27.81
CA GLY A 322 4.55 19.78 27.10
C GLY A 322 4.45 19.65 25.58
N ARG A 323 4.58 18.44 25.02
CA ARG A 323 4.51 18.18 23.59
C ARG A 323 3.24 17.41 23.23
N GLU A 324 2.60 17.80 22.15
CA GLU A 324 1.46 17.07 21.57
C GLU A 324 1.97 15.87 20.77
N LEU A 325 1.55 14.67 21.17
CA LEU A 325 1.78 13.42 20.45
C LEU A 325 0.43 12.86 19.99
N MET A 326 0.49 11.84 19.13
CA MET A 326 -0.70 11.08 18.74
C MET A 326 -1.52 10.62 19.97
N PRO A 327 -2.83 10.42 19.83
CA PRO A 327 -3.65 9.89 20.91
C PRO A 327 -3.24 8.45 21.26
N LEU A 328 -3.44 8.07 22.52
CA LEU A 328 -3.15 6.71 22.96
C LEU A 328 -4.31 5.78 22.60
N SER A 329 -3.98 4.61 22.06
CA SER A 329 -4.90 3.49 21.87
C SER A 329 -4.98 2.63 23.12
N HIS A 330 -6.13 2.01 23.32
CA HIS A 330 -6.35 0.98 24.33
C HIS A 330 -5.99 -0.44 23.83
N THR A 331 -5.71 -0.60 22.53
CA THR A 331 -5.55 -1.91 21.88
C THR A 331 -4.27 -2.66 22.26
N CYS A 332 -3.23 -2.00 22.76
CA CYS A 332 -1.99 -2.67 23.18
C CYS A 332 -2.05 -3.27 24.59
N CYS A 333 -3.14 -3.06 25.34
CA CYS A 333 -3.38 -3.71 26.63
C CYS A 333 -4.77 -4.39 26.66
N PRO A 334 -5.07 -5.32 25.73
CA PRO A 334 -6.42 -5.87 25.60
C PRO A 334 -6.87 -6.68 26.83
N ASN A 335 -5.92 -7.19 27.61
CA ASN A 335 -6.15 -7.97 28.83
C ASN A 335 -6.12 -7.14 30.12
N ASP A 336 -5.90 -5.83 30.04
CA ASP A 336 -5.94 -4.91 31.19
C ASP A 336 -6.94 -3.78 30.92
N PRO A 337 -8.20 -3.91 31.39
CA PRO A 337 -9.23 -2.90 31.18
C PRO A 337 -8.94 -1.57 31.90
N THR A 338 -7.93 -1.53 32.77
CA THR A 338 -7.49 -0.27 33.41
C THR A 338 -6.45 0.49 32.57
N ASN A 339 -5.94 -0.13 31.49
CA ASN A 339 -4.95 0.41 30.56
C ASN A 339 -3.68 0.94 31.27
N ARG A 340 -3.24 0.25 32.34
CA ARG A 340 -2.07 0.65 33.14
C ARG A 340 -0.80 -0.13 32.77
N CYS A 341 -0.89 -1.02 31.80
CA CYS A 341 0.25 -1.82 31.35
C CYS A 341 1.33 -0.91 30.71
N PRO A 342 2.65 -1.21 30.88
CA PRO A 342 3.72 -0.34 30.35
C PRO A 342 3.60 -0.03 28.86
N ALA A 343 3.08 -0.98 28.07
CA ALA A 343 2.87 -0.82 26.63
C ALA A 343 1.81 0.25 26.27
N ALA A 344 0.84 0.54 27.17
CA ALA A 344 -0.17 1.57 26.96
C ALA A 344 0.44 2.96 26.74
N GLN A 345 1.58 3.25 27.37
CA GLN A 345 2.16 4.58 27.35
C GLN A 345 2.77 4.96 25.99
N SER A 346 3.07 3.96 25.16
CA SER A 346 3.65 4.11 23.82
C SER A 346 2.72 3.58 22.72
N CYS A 347 1.50 3.17 23.06
CA CYS A 347 0.53 2.64 22.12
C CYS A 347 -0.23 3.79 21.46
N PHE A 348 0.28 4.35 20.38
CA PHE A 348 -0.38 5.43 19.68
C PHE A 348 -1.35 4.93 18.61
N MET A 349 -2.43 5.66 18.38
CA MET A 349 -3.33 5.47 17.22
C MET A 349 -3.32 6.69 16.30
N ALA A 350 -3.62 6.44 15.04
CA ALA A 350 -3.83 7.41 13.97
C ALA A 350 -4.89 6.85 13.01
N GLY A 351 -5.18 7.57 11.91
CA GLY A 351 -6.06 7.08 10.85
C GLY A 351 -5.57 5.78 10.19
N ASP A 352 -4.25 5.57 10.13
CA ASP A 352 -3.63 4.34 9.67
C ASP A 352 -3.03 3.54 10.84
N PRO A 353 -3.35 2.24 10.97
CA PRO A 353 -2.86 1.40 12.08
C PRO A 353 -1.36 1.13 12.01
N ARG A 354 -0.71 1.36 10.86
CA ARG A 354 0.74 1.16 10.68
C ARG A 354 1.56 2.39 11.09
N ALA A 355 0.95 3.45 11.63
CA ALA A 355 1.62 4.71 11.96
C ALA A 355 2.88 4.60 12.82
N THR A 356 3.01 3.53 13.61
CA THR A 356 4.16 3.31 14.52
C THR A 356 5.09 2.17 14.12
N VAL A 357 4.90 1.55 12.94
CA VAL A 357 5.72 0.40 12.50
C VAL A 357 7.20 0.72 12.36
N GLN A 358 7.54 2.00 12.16
CA GLN A 358 8.91 2.46 12.23
C GLN A 358 8.96 3.90 12.83
N PRO A 359 10.09 4.29 13.44
CA PRO A 359 10.14 5.52 14.25
C PRO A 359 9.95 6.86 13.52
N LEU A 360 10.53 6.99 12.33
CA LEU A 360 10.43 8.18 11.48
C LEU A 360 9.02 8.33 10.85
N LEU A 361 8.28 7.23 10.64
CA LEU A 361 6.88 7.28 10.21
C LEU A 361 6.01 7.87 11.33
N ALA A 362 6.24 7.44 12.57
CA ALA A 362 5.54 7.97 13.73
C ALA A 362 5.76 9.49 13.91
N VAL A 363 6.94 9.99 13.54
CA VAL A 363 7.25 11.43 13.47
C VAL A 363 6.38 12.13 12.41
N MET A 364 6.25 11.55 11.21
CA MET A 364 5.39 12.12 10.16
C MET A 364 3.92 12.18 10.60
N HIS A 365 3.35 11.09 11.14
CA HIS A 365 1.97 11.13 11.63
C HIS A 365 1.77 12.18 12.73
N THR A 366 2.75 12.34 13.62
CA THR A 366 2.70 13.38 14.67
C THR A 366 2.70 14.79 14.08
N LEU A 367 3.56 15.07 13.09
CA LEU A 367 3.60 16.38 12.41
C LEU A 367 2.28 16.73 11.73
N TRP A 368 1.68 15.78 11.01
CA TRP A 368 0.46 16.04 10.24
C TRP A 368 -0.79 16.12 11.13
N LEU A 369 -0.79 15.43 12.27
CA LEU A 369 -1.79 15.65 13.31
C LEU A 369 -1.67 17.07 13.91
N ARG A 370 -0.45 17.52 14.19
CA ARG A 370 -0.20 18.87 14.73
C ARG A 370 -0.63 19.93 13.71
N GLU A 371 -0.39 19.69 12.43
CA GLU A 371 -0.80 20.61 11.37
C GLU A 371 -2.34 20.78 11.32
N HIS A 372 -3.10 19.69 11.45
CA HIS A 372 -4.55 19.79 11.56
C HIS A 372 -4.98 20.68 12.73
N ASN A 373 -4.43 20.44 13.93
CA ASN A 373 -4.75 21.24 15.11
C ASN A 373 -4.32 22.69 14.96
N ARG A 374 -3.19 22.96 14.30
CA ARG A 374 -2.71 24.31 13.99
C ARG A 374 -3.70 25.02 13.07
N VAL A 375 -4.09 24.41 11.96
CA VAL A 375 -5.06 24.99 11.00
C VAL A 375 -6.41 25.24 11.67
N ALA A 376 -6.94 24.26 12.41
CA ALA A 376 -8.22 24.39 13.12
C ALA A 376 -8.19 25.56 14.13
N ASN A 377 -7.10 25.70 14.90
CA ASN A 377 -6.93 26.84 15.80
C ASN A 377 -6.81 28.19 15.05
N GLN A 378 -6.13 28.24 13.90
CA GLN A 378 -6.05 29.46 13.08
C GLN A 378 -7.42 29.89 12.55
N LEU A 379 -8.24 28.93 12.12
CA LEU A 379 -9.63 29.20 11.71
C LEU A 379 -10.48 29.65 12.90
N TYR A 380 -10.33 29.02 14.07
CA TYR A 380 -11.02 29.42 15.29
C TYR A 380 -10.63 30.84 15.74
N ASN A 381 -9.38 31.25 15.57
CA ASN A 381 -8.95 32.62 15.89
C ASN A 381 -9.63 33.69 15.02
N ILE A 382 -10.10 33.31 13.83
CA ILE A 382 -10.81 34.20 12.90
C ILE A 382 -12.31 34.22 13.18
N TYR A 383 -12.90 33.04 13.36
CA TYR A 383 -14.36 32.87 13.45
C TYR A 383 -14.90 32.76 14.89
N GLY A 384 -14.05 32.57 15.89
CA GLY A 384 -14.44 32.45 17.28
C GLY A 384 -15.42 31.31 17.54
N SER A 385 -16.43 31.54 18.38
CA SER A 385 -17.48 30.56 18.67
C SER A 385 -18.63 30.56 17.67
N ASP A 386 -18.53 31.30 16.56
CA ASP A 386 -19.65 31.50 15.62
C ASP A 386 -19.88 30.29 14.70
N LYS A 387 -18.97 29.31 14.72
CA LYS A 387 -19.03 28.09 13.90
C LYS A 387 -19.04 26.85 14.77
N THR A 388 -19.55 25.76 14.21
CA THR A 388 -19.62 24.46 14.88
C THR A 388 -18.27 23.74 14.89
N ASP A 389 -18.11 22.79 15.81
CA ASP A 389 -16.96 21.88 15.82
C ASP A 389 -16.75 21.18 14.46
N GLU A 390 -17.84 20.69 13.88
CA GLU A 390 -17.83 20.03 12.57
C GLU A 390 -17.32 20.94 11.44
N PHE A 391 -17.70 22.22 11.46
CA PHE A 391 -17.18 23.19 10.49
C PHE A 391 -15.66 23.29 10.59
N TYR A 392 -15.12 23.47 11.79
CA TYR A 392 -13.67 23.61 11.98
C TYR A 392 -12.91 22.36 11.57
N TYR A 393 -13.40 21.19 11.99
CA TYR A 393 -12.78 19.92 11.68
C TYR A 393 -12.73 19.69 10.15
N GLN A 394 -13.86 19.85 9.45
CA GLN A 394 -13.91 19.61 8.01
C GLN A 394 -13.12 20.65 7.22
N GLN A 395 -13.12 21.92 7.63
CA GLN A 395 -12.32 22.95 6.98
C GLN A 395 -10.82 22.72 7.20
N ALA A 396 -10.40 22.37 8.42
CA ALA A 396 -9.02 22.01 8.70
C ALA A 396 -8.60 20.77 7.90
N ARG A 397 -9.39 19.69 7.93
CA ARG A 397 -9.17 18.49 7.10
C ARG A 397 -9.00 18.85 5.63
N ARG A 398 -9.91 19.66 5.07
CA ARG A 398 -9.89 20.07 3.67
C ARG A 398 -8.64 20.87 3.31
N ILE A 399 -8.19 21.80 4.16
CA ILE A 399 -6.97 22.59 3.93
C ILE A 399 -5.74 21.71 4.05
N VAL A 400 -5.64 20.86 5.07
CA VAL A 400 -4.49 19.97 5.27
C VAL A 400 -4.35 18.96 4.12
N ILE A 401 -5.47 18.43 3.61
CA ILE A 401 -5.45 17.59 2.39
C ILE A 401 -4.92 18.39 1.20
N ALA A 402 -5.30 19.66 1.07
CA ALA A 402 -4.81 20.52 0.01
C ALA A 402 -3.30 20.80 0.11
N GLU A 403 -2.78 21.03 1.32
CA GLU A 403 -1.34 21.15 1.59
C GLU A 403 -0.61 19.86 1.23
N PHE A 404 -1.16 18.71 1.66
CA PHE A 404 -0.61 17.38 1.39
C PHE A 404 -0.55 17.06 -0.12
N GLN A 405 -1.64 17.33 -0.84
CA GLN A 405 -1.69 17.20 -2.30
C GLN A 405 -0.71 18.17 -2.98
N HIS A 406 -0.68 19.43 -2.56
CA HIS A 406 0.23 20.43 -3.13
C HIS A 406 1.70 20.01 -2.99
N ILE A 407 2.13 19.68 -1.78
CA ILE A 407 3.50 19.22 -1.49
C ILE A 407 3.84 17.97 -2.30
N THR A 408 2.92 17.00 -2.38
CA THR A 408 3.13 15.78 -3.15
C THR A 408 3.37 16.07 -4.63
N TYR A 409 2.50 16.86 -5.27
CA TYR A 409 2.58 17.10 -6.71
C TYR A 409 3.62 18.15 -7.13
N LYS A 410 3.96 19.11 -6.24
CA LYS A 410 4.87 20.22 -6.57
C LYS A 410 6.28 20.04 -6.05
N GLU A 411 6.48 19.26 -4.98
CA GLU A 411 7.80 19.08 -4.38
C GLU A 411 8.28 17.62 -4.49
N TYR A 412 7.48 16.64 -4.07
CA TYR A 412 7.91 15.23 -4.00
C TYR A 412 7.98 14.55 -5.38
N LEU A 413 6.88 14.55 -6.14
CA LEU A 413 6.83 13.85 -7.44
C LEU A 413 7.87 14.35 -8.45
N PRO A 414 8.19 15.66 -8.55
CA PRO A 414 9.28 16.13 -9.40
C PRO A 414 10.67 15.61 -8.99
N VAL A 415 10.91 15.35 -7.71
CA VAL A 415 12.17 14.71 -7.26
C VAL A 415 12.19 13.25 -7.67
N LEU A 416 11.09 12.51 -7.47
CA LEU A 416 10.99 11.09 -7.80
C LEU A 416 11.02 10.81 -9.31
N LEU A 417 10.21 11.53 -10.09
CA LEU A 417 9.94 11.25 -11.50
C LEU A 417 10.84 12.04 -12.45
N GLY A 418 11.52 13.08 -11.97
CA GLY A 418 12.34 13.94 -12.81
C GLY A 418 11.54 14.47 -14.03
N PRO A 419 12.07 14.34 -15.26
CA PRO A 419 11.36 14.75 -16.47
C PRO A 419 10.00 14.08 -16.68
N LEU A 420 9.77 12.86 -16.15
CA LEU A 420 8.51 12.14 -16.30
C LEU A 420 7.34 12.82 -15.56
N ALA A 421 7.62 13.77 -14.66
CA ALA A 421 6.58 14.56 -13.99
C ALA A 421 5.70 15.37 -14.98
N SER A 422 6.15 15.57 -16.23
CA SER A 422 5.32 16.18 -17.28
C SER A 422 4.07 15.37 -17.62
N LEU A 423 4.04 14.07 -17.29
CA LEU A 423 2.86 13.22 -17.51
C LEU A 423 1.68 13.62 -16.60
N LEU A 424 1.93 14.33 -15.50
CA LEU A 424 0.92 14.74 -14.52
C LEU A 424 0.01 15.90 -14.99
N THR A 425 0.19 16.37 -16.22
CA THR A 425 -0.56 17.50 -16.81
C THR A 425 -1.56 17.10 -17.89
N SER A 426 -1.86 15.81 -18.04
CA SER A 426 -2.86 15.33 -19.00
C SER A 426 -4.24 15.95 -18.78
N THR A 427 -4.98 16.15 -19.88
CA THR A 427 -6.30 16.81 -19.94
C THR A 427 -7.44 15.84 -20.26
N ASN A 428 -7.21 14.53 -20.15
CA ASN A 428 -8.24 13.53 -20.39
C ASN A 428 -9.35 13.63 -19.32
N GLY A 429 -10.57 13.19 -19.67
CA GLY A 429 -11.71 13.20 -18.74
C GLY A 429 -11.50 12.29 -17.51
N PRO A 430 -12.35 12.43 -16.47
CA PRO A 430 -12.28 11.60 -15.27
C PRO A 430 -12.37 10.10 -15.60
N SER A 431 -11.66 9.25 -14.86
CA SER A 431 -11.83 7.79 -14.92
C SER A 431 -11.97 7.19 -13.53
N ASN A 432 -12.01 5.87 -13.44
CA ASN A 432 -11.94 5.19 -12.15
C ASN A 432 -10.57 5.49 -11.48
N PRO A 433 -10.56 6.02 -10.25
CA PRO A 433 -9.36 6.46 -9.55
C PRO A 433 -8.59 5.32 -8.88
N ALA A 434 -9.16 4.11 -8.86
CA ALA A 434 -8.65 3.00 -8.07
C ALA A 434 -7.16 2.77 -8.33
N ILE A 435 -6.45 2.50 -7.24
CA ILE A 435 -5.02 2.24 -7.29
C ILE A 435 -4.75 1.01 -8.15
N PHE A 436 -3.73 1.09 -9.01
CA PHE A 436 -3.31 0.00 -9.87
C PHE A 436 -2.55 -1.07 -9.08
N ASN A 437 -2.80 -2.33 -9.40
CA ASN A 437 -2.16 -3.46 -8.78
C ASN A 437 -0.63 -3.43 -9.01
N GLU A 438 -0.21 -3.02 -10.21
CA GLU A 438 1.19 -2.80 -10.58
C GLU A 438 1.86 -1.68 -9.77
N PHE A 439 1.09 -0.67 -9.33
CA PHE A 439 1.58 0.40 -8.46
C PHE A 439 1.85 -0.13 -7.05
N VAL A 440 0.84 -0.76 -6.42
CA VAL A 440 0.90 -1.20 -5.01
C VAL A 440 1.80 -2.42 -4.78
N ALA A 441 1.80 -3.39 -5.68
CA ALA A 441 2.53 -4.65 -5.49
C ALA A 441 3.92 -4.66 -6.15
N ALA A 442 4.28 -3.62 -6.92
CA ALA A 442 5.61 -3.48 -7.50
C ALA A 442 6.17 -2.06 -7.45
N ALA A 443 5.65 -1.13 -8.26
CA ALA A 443 6.38 0.12 -8.58
C ALA A 443 6.58 1.03 -7.36
N TYR A 444 5.56 1.22 -6.52
CA TYR A 444 5.67 2.12 -5.37
C TYR A 444 6.40 1.49 -4.17
N ARG A 445 6.76 0.21 -4.26
CA ARG A 445 7.67 -0.48 -3.33
C ARG A 445 9.15 -0.21 -3.59
N MET A 446 9.46 0.64 -4.58
CA MET A 446 10.81 1.10 -4.88
C MET A 446 11.50 1.75 -3.67
N GLY A 447 10.73 2.39 -2.78
CA GLY A 447 11.23 3.01 -1.55
C GLY A 447 11.93 2.05 -0.59
N HIS A 448 11.69 0.74 -0.70
CA HIS A 448 12.40 -0.27 0.09
C HIS A 448 13.90 -0.35 -0.21
N SER A 449 14.33 0.01 -1.43
CA SER A 449 15.76 0.09 -1.79
C SER A 449 16.41 1.36 -1.22
N GLN A 450 15.61 2.41 -0.98
CA GLN A 450 16.09 3.70 -0.46
C GLN A 450 16.45 3.68 1.05
N LEU A 451 16.15 2.58 1.75
CA LEU A 451 16.35 2.44 3.19
C LEU A 451 17.82 2.29 3.58
N ARG A 452 18.21 2.92 4.69
CA ARG A 452 19.53 2.78 5.30
C ARG A 452 19.50 1.86 6.52
N SER A 453 20.59 1.14 6.73
CA SER A 453 20.82 0.37 7.96
C SER A 453 20.92 1.27 9.18
N LEU A 454 21.83 2.25 9.17
CA LEU A 454 21.99 3.21 10.27
C LEU A 454 21.21 4.49 9.95
N ILE A 455 20.21 4.77 10.78
CA ILE A 455 19.46 6.02 10.79
C ILE A 455 20.15 6.98 11.76
N ARG A 456 20.89 7.94 11.20
CA ARG A 456 21.58 8.99 11.98
C ARG A 456 20.62 10.11 12.31
N LEU A 457 20.57 10.46 13.58
CA LEU A 457 19.84 11.60 14.12
C LEU A 457 20.83 12.66 14.59
N TYR A 458 20.40 13.92 14.63
CA TYR A 458 21.30 15.01 14.99
C TYR A 458 20.70 15.92 16.07
N GLU A 459 21.51 16.28 17.06
CA GLU A 459 21.16 17.29 18.06
C GLU A 459 21.10 18.69 17.42
N ALA A 460 20.61 19.67 18.19
CA ALA A 460 20.49 21.06 17.73
C ALA A 460 21.82 21.73 17.37
N ASP A 461 22.92 21.34 18.03
CA ASP A 461 24.28 21.81 17.73
C ASP A 461 24.91 21.14 16.50
N GLY A 462 24.18 20.20 15.88
CA GLY A 462 24.61 19.48 14.69
C GLY A 462 25.40 18.20 14.96
N SER A 463 25.73 17.88 16.22
CA SER A 463 26.36 16.64 16.63
C SER A 463 25.45 15.43 16.42
N GLU A 464 26.03 14.23 16.28
CA GLU A 464 25.24 13.00 16.15
C GLU A 464 24.57 12.67 17.49
N SER A 465 23.24 12.47 17.45
CA SER A 465 22.45 12.16 18.63
C SER A 465 22.68 10.72 19.07
N SER A 466 22.73 10.50 20.38
CA SER A 466 22.78 9.16 20.99
C SER A 466 21.52 8.32 20.73
N GLN A 467 20.48 8.92 20.16
CA GLN A 467 19.23 8.26 19.77
C GLN A 467 19.28 7.64 18.36
N SER A 468 20.37 7.88 17.60
CA SER A 468 20.63 7.21 16.32
C SER A 468 20.51 5.69 16.44
N PHE A 469 20.06 5.02 15.38
CA PHE A 469 19.66 3.62 15.50
C PHE A 469 19.82 2.80 14.24
N PHE A 470 20.02 1.49 14.43
CA PHE A 470 19.94 0.50 13.36
C PHE A 470 18.47 0.14 13.10
N LEU A 471 18.08 0.17 11.83
CA LEU A 471 16.69 -0.01 11.38
C LEU A 471 16.17 -1.40 11.75
N GLY A 472 16.95 -2.46 11.52
CA GLY A 472 16.60 -3.84 11.85
C GLY A 472 16.39 -4.10 13.35
N ASN A 473 16.75 -3.16 14.24
CA ASN A 473 16.47 -3.22 15.68
C ASN A 473 15.34 -2.28 16.14
N SER A 474 14.74 -1.54 15.21
CA SER A 474 13.87 -0.41 15.55
C SER A 474 12.49 -0.46 14.89
N PHE A 475 12.17 -1.52 14.14
CA PHE A 475 10.80 -1.78 13.73
C PHE A 475 9.88 -1.95 14.96
N ILE A 476 8.66 -1.40 14.88
CA ILE A 476 7.64 -1.42 15.95
C ILE A 476 8.11 -0.70 17.24
N THR A 477 9.17 0.12 17.16
CA THR A 477 9.65 0.93 18.31
C THR A 477 9.22 2.40 18.25
N GLY A 478 8.44 2.79 17.24
CA GLY A 478 8.13 4.19 16.97
C GLY A 478 7.43 4.89 18.14
N GLY A 479 6.45 4.21 18.76
CA GLY A 479 5.78 4.77 19.92
C GLY A 479 6.69 4.99 21.12
N VAL A 480 7.61 4.05 21.40
CA VAL A 480 8.55 4.20 22.52
C VAL A 480 9.51 5.36 22.26
N ARG A 481 9.97 5.53 21.02
CA ARG A 481 10.90 6.61 20.67
C ARG A 481 10.29 8.00 20.73
N LEU A 482 9.01 8.16 20.35
CA LEU A 482 8.30 9.44 20.47
C LEU A 482 8.24 9.98 21.91
N LEU A 483 8.29 9.11 22.92
CA LEU A 483 8.29 9.53 24.32
C LEU A 483 9.55 10.31 24.72
N HIS A 484 10.66 10.16 23.97
CA HIS A 484 11.89 10.87 24.28
C HIS A 484 11.77 12.36 23.88
N PRO A 485 12.10 13.31 24.78
CA PRO A 485 11.84 14.75 24.61
C PRO A 485 12.40 15.41 23.35
N THR A 486 13.53 14.92 22.84
CA THR A 486 14.22 15.52 21.66
C THR A 486 14.09 14.68 20.40
N PHE A 487 13.39 13.53 20.44
CA PHE A 487 13.42 12.56 19.35
C PHE A 487 12.87 13.11 18.03
N ILE A 488 11.73 13.82 18.07
CA ILE A 488 11.07 14.35 16.86
C ILE A 488 12.01 15.28 16.10
N ASP A 489 12.55 16.30 16.76
CA ASP A 489 13.43 17.27 16.10
C ASP A 489 14.75 16.64 15.66
N ASN A 490 15.32 15.75 16.46
CA ASN A 490 16.55 15.04 16.09
C ASN A 490 16.34 14.10 14.89
N ALA A 491 15.17 13.46 14.82
CA ALA A 491 14.71 12.64 13.70
C ALA A 491 14.54 13.48 12.43
N LEU A 492 13.88 14.63 12.54
CA LEU A 492 13.68 15.55 11.41
C LEU A 492 15.01 16.09 10.88
N ARG A 493 15.95 16.48 11.74
CA ARG A 493 17.32 16.84 11.28
C ARG A 493 18.01 15.68 10.57
N GLY A 494 17.83 14.45 11.08
CA GLY A 494 18.32 13.23 10.43
C GLY A 494 17.76 13.03 9.03
N LEU A 495 16.43 13.12 8.89
CA LEU A 495 15.69 12.99 7.64
C LEU A 495 16.11 14.03 6.60
N LEU A 496 16.30 15.28 7.04
CA LEU A 496 16.65 16.42 6.17
C LEU A 496 18.12 16.39 5.70
N ARG A 497 19.05 15.90 6.53
CA ARG A 497 20.50 15.95 6.26
C ARG A 497 21.05 14.69 5.61
N THR A 498 20.44 13.55 5.88
CA THR A 498 20.94 12.24 5.39
C THR A 498 20.43 12.00 3.99
N GLN A 499 21.29 11.53 3.08
CA GLN A 499 20.86 11.09 1.74
C GLN A 499 20.01 9.83 1.84
N ALA A 500 19.03 9.63 0.96
CA ALA A 500 18.44 8.29 0.77
C ALA A 500 19.49 7.31 0.17
N GLN A 501 19.26 6.01 0.22
CA GLN A 501 19.94 5.11 -0.74
C GLN A 501 19.29 5.29 -2.14
N SER A 502 20.03 4.91 -3.16
CA SER A 502 19.55 4.81 -4.55
C SER A 502 18.47 3.71 -4.67
N VAL A 503 17.60 3.81 -5.66
CA VAL A 503 16.66 2.74 -6.03
C VAL A 503 17.35 1.81 -7.03
N ASP A 504 17.88 0.70 -6.59
CA ASP A 504 18.61 -0.23 -7.44
C ASP A 504 18.67 -1.65 -6.82
N GLU A 505 19.59 -2.50 -7.28
CA GLU A 505 19.83 -3.83 -6.71
C GLU A 505 20.45 -3.81 -5.30
N ASN A 506 20.82 -2.64 -4.77
CA ASN A 506 21.43 -2.52 -3.46
C ASN A 506 20.35 -2.34 -2.38
N PHE A 507 20.34 -3.27 -1.42
CA PHE A 507 19.41 -3.25 -0.30
C PHE A 507 20.16 -3.42 1.02
N ALA A 508 19.73 -2.65 2.03
CA ALA A 508 20.20 -2.84 3.40
C ALA A 508 19.82 -4.24 3.91
N GLU A 509 20.72 -4.90 4.63
CA GLU A 509 20.47 -6.20 5.27
C GLU A 509 19.26 -6.16 6.22
N ASP A 510 19.00 -4.98 6.80
CA ASP A 510 17.86 -4.66 7.64
C ASP A 510 16.50 -5.03 7.03
N VAL A 511 16.40 -5.05 5.70
CA VAL A 511 15.18 -5.42 4.98
C VAL A 511 15.32 -6.71 4.14
N THR A 512 16.51 -7.28 3.99
CA THR A 512 16.70 -8.55 3.26
C THR A 512 16.89 -9.76 4.16
N SER A 513 17.07 -9.55 5.47
CA SER A 513 17.13 -10.65 6.44
C SER A 513 16.77 -10.28 7.89
N LEU A 514 16.60 -9.01 8.24
CA LEU A 514 16.32 -8.57 9.62
C LEU A 514 14.95 -7.89 9.80
N LEU A 515 14.09 -7.95 8.77
CA LEU A 515 12.80 -7.26 8.80
C LEU A 515 11.92 -7.84 9.91
N PHE A 516 11.41 -6.97 10.80
CA PHE A 516 10.56 -7.34 11.94
C PHE A 516 11.13 -8.48 12.81
N ARG A 517 12.45 -8.61 12.91
CA ARG A 517 13.05 -9.64 13.78
C ARG A 517 12.58 -9.46 15.23
N PRO A 518 12.28 -10.56 15.94
CA PRO A 518 11.74 -10.49 17.31
C PRO A 518 12.80 -10.12 18.35
N ASP A 519 14.07 -10.44 18.10
CA ASP A 519 15.21 -10.14 18.97
C ASP A 519 16.47 -9.89 18.13
N PRO A 520 17.44 -9.05 18.57
CA PRO A 520 18.66 -8.77 17.83
C PRO A 520 19.52 -10.00 17.46
N LYS A 521 19.35 -11.16 18.10
CA LYS A 521 20.08 -12.40 17.79
C LYS A 521 19.40 -13.26 16.72
N GLN A 522 18.15 -12.97 16.39
CA GLN A 522 17.36 -13.74 15.43
C GLN A 522 17.31 -13.03 14.07
N LEU A 523 17.16 -13.83 13.01
CA LEU A 523 16.81 -13.32 11.69
C LEU A 523 15.33 -12.93 11.64
N GLY A 524 15.02 -11.97 10.79
CA GLY A 524 13.67 -11.57 10.41
C GLY A 524 13.30 -12.06 9.01
N ALA A 525 12.29 -11.44 8.43
CA ALA A 525 11.88 -11.71 7.06
C ALA A 525 12.79 -11.01 6.03
N ASP A 526 12.64 -11.43 4.77
CA ASP A 526 13.24 -10.81 3.60
C ASP A 526 12.16 -10.10 2.79
N LEU A 527 12.17 -8.77 2.84
CA LEU A 527 11.18 -7.90 2.20
C LEU A 527 11.22 -8.00 0.68
N VAL A 528 12.40 -8.20 0.08
CA VAL A 528 12.55 -8.33 -1.39
C VAL A 528 11.89 -9.63 -1.83
N SER A 529 12.15 -10.72 -1.11
CA SER A 529 11.49 -12.01 -1.35
C SER A 529 9.97 -11.91 -1.21
N VAL A 530 9.48 -11.23 -0.17
CA VAL A 530 8.05 -10.97 0.04
C VAL A 530 7.45 -10.13 -1.09
N ASN A 531 8.14 -9.10 -1.59
CA ASN A 531 7.65 -8.28 -2.70
C ASN A 531 7.51 -9.08 -4.00
N ILE A 532 8.51 -9.93 -4.33
CA ILE A 532 8.44 -10.83 -5.49
C ILE A 532 7.26 -11.78 -5.36
N GLN A 533 7.12 -12.44 -4.20
CA GLN A 533 6.06 -13.42 -3.98
C GLN A 533 4.67 -12.75 -3.94
N ARG A 534 4.55 -11.53 -3.40
CA ARG A 534 3.32 -10.73 -3.41
C ARG A 534 2.93 -10.30 -4.82
N GLY A 535 3.89 -9.96 -5.67
CA GLY A 535 3.62 -9.69 -7.09
C GLY A 535 3.04 -10.90 -7.82
N ARG A 536 3.52 -12.11 -7.50
CA ARG A 536 2.97 -13.37 -8.02
C ARG A 536 1.57 -13.68 -7.47
N ASP A 537 1.35 -13.47 -6.18
CA ASP A 537 0.04 -13.59 -5.52
C ASP A 537 -1.02 -12.69 -6.16
N HIS A 538 -0.61 -11.48 -6.57
CA HIS A 538 -1.45 -10.47 -7.20
C HIS A 538 -1.67 -10.68 -8.72
N GLY A 539 -1.05 -11.71 -9.31
CA GLY A 539 -1.11 -11.96 -10.74
C GLY A 539 -0.56 -10.80 -11.56
N LEU A 540 0.51 -10.13 -11.09
CA LEU A 540 1.16 -9.07 -11.86
C LEU A 540 1.72 -9.62 -13.19
N PRO A 541 1.73 -8.81 -14.26
CA PRO A 541 2.31 -9.24 -15.52
C PRO A 541 3.83 -9.44 -15.37
N PRO A 542 4.45 -10.29 -16.23
CA PRO A 542 5.89 -10.33 -16.37
C PRO A 542 6.50 -8.96 -16.63
N TYR A 543 7.68 -8.73 -16.08
CA TYR A 543 8.42 -7.46 -16.20
C TYR A 543 8.51 -6.96 -17.64
N ILE A 544 8.81 -7.85 -18.58
CA ILE A 544 8.99 -7.48 -20.00
C ILE A 544 7.72 -6.89 -20.64
N ILE A 545 6.53 -7.31 -20.18
CA ILE A 545 5.26 -6.76 -20.67
C ILE A 545 5.12 -5.31 -20.20
N ALA A 546 5.26 -5.08 -18.89
CA ALA A 546 5.17 -3.74 -18.32
C ALA A 546 6.24 -2.80 -18.90
N ARG A 547 7.47 -3.30 -19.09
CA ARG A 547 8.57 -2.57 -19.73
C ARG A 547 8.22 -2.14 -21.14
N ASN A 548 7.70 -3.04 -21.97
CA ASN A 548 7.37 -2.71 -23.35
C ASN A 548 6.21 -1.71 -23.42
N ILE A 549 5.18 -1.86 -22.59
CA ILE A 549 4.09 -0.88 -22.50
C ILE A 549 4.66 0.50 -22.10
N ALA A 550 5.51 0.56 -21.07
CA ALA A 550 6.15 1.81 -20.67
C ALA A 550 7.00 2.41 -21.80
N GLN A 551 7.77 1.61 -22.52
CA GLN A 551 8.57 2.09 -23.65
C GLN A 551 7.72 2.67 -24.79
N VAL A 552 6.61 2.02 -25.14
CA VAL A 552 5.66 2.54 -26.13
C VAL A 552 5.08 3.87 -25.66
N LYS A 553 4.65 3.95 -24.40
CA LYS A 553 3.95 5.12 -23.87
C LYS A 553 4.87 6.31 -23.63
N LEU A 554 6.13 6.07 -23.25
CA LEU A 554 7.11 7.13 -22.98
C LEU A 554 7.87 7.58 -24.23
N TYR A 555 8.20 6.64 -25.13
CA TYR A 555 9.14 6.90 -26.23
C TYR A 555 8.53 6.65 -27.62
N ASN A 556 7.22 6.41 -27.70
CA ASN A 556 6.48 6.19 -28.94
C ASN A 556 7.08 5.06 -29.81
N THR A 557 7.55 4.00 -29.17
CA THR A 557 8.05 2.80 -29.86
C THR A 557 6.91 1.98 -30.46
N SER A 558 7.20 1.16 -31.46
CA SER A 558 6.18 0.52 -32.30
C SER A 558 5.53 -0.76 -31.72
N ALA A 559 6.08 -1.36 -30.65
CA ALA A 559 5.66 -2.69 -30.17
C ALA A 559 5.28 -2.68 -28.67
N SER A 560 4.00 -2.92 -28.37
CA SER A 560 3.48 -3.04 -27.00
C SER A 560 3.61 -4.44 -26.39
N CYS A 561 3.88 -5.45 -27.22
CA CYS A 561 4.06 -6.84 -26.79
C CYS A 561 5.51 -7.29 -27.05
N PRO A 562 6.09 -8.11 -26.17
CA PRO A 562 7.40 -8.71 -26.42
C PRO A 562 7.36 -9.59 -27.66
N SER A 563 8.38 -9.46 -28.52
CA SER A 563 8.60 -10.37 -29.65
C SER A 563 8.77 -11.80 -29.16
N SER A 564 8.35 -12.79 -29.96
CA SER A 564 8.65 -14.20 -29.70
C SER A 564 10.15 -14.45 -29.52
N ASN A 565 11.00 -13.64 -30.16
CA ASN A 565 12.46 -13.71 -30.12
C ASN A 565 13.10 -12.83 -29.03
N THR A 566 12.35 -12.36 -28.03
CA THR A 566 12.91 -11.52 -26.96
C THR A 566 13.98 -12.28 -26.17
N THR A 567 15.16 -11.68 -26.01
CA THR A 567 16.31 -12.24 -25.30
C THR A 567 16.72 -11.37 -24.12
N PHE A 568 17.54 -11.90 -23.22
CA PHE A 568 18.10 -11.10 -22.11
C PHE A 568 18.97 -9.92 -22.58
N ASP A 569 19.51 -9.97 -23.80
CA ASP A 569 20.32 -8.88 -24.34
C ASP A 569 19.47 -7.63 -24.67
N ASP A 570 18.16 -7.79 -24.86
CA ASP A 570 17.21 -6.68 -25.05
C ASP A 570 17.07 -5.80 -23.79
N LEU A 571 17.57 -6.26 -22.64
CA LEU A 571 17.56 -5.54 -21.36
C LEU A 571 18.74 -4.56 -21.20
N LYS A 572 19.80 -4.67 -22.01
CA LYS A 572 21.06 -3.89 -21.83
C LYS A 572 20.87 -2.37 -21.83
N SER A 573 19.83 -1.89 -22.52
CA SER A 573 19.47 -0.47 -22.57
C SER A 573 18.99 0.07 -21.23
N THR A 574 18.35 -0.76 -20.41
CA THR A 574 17.71 -0.37 -19.14
C THR A 574 18.31 -1.03 -17.92
N THR A 575 19.15 -2.06 -18.05
CA THR A 575 19.63 -2.88 -16.93
C THR A 575 21.15 -3.07 -17.01
N SER A 576 21.84 -3.25 -15.87
CA SER A 576 23.28 -3.52 -15.81
C SER A 576 23.64 -4.93 -16.28
N GLU A 577 24.87 -5.15 -16.74
CA GLU A 577 25.30 -6.48 -17.23
C GLU A 577 25.40 -7.50 -16.08
N GLU A 578 25.71 -7.03 -14.87
CA GLU A 578 25.75 -7.83 -13.65
C GLU A 578 24.36 -8.40 -13.33
N VAL A 579 23.33 -7.54 -13.33
CA VAL A 579 21.94 -7.97 -13.09
C VAL A 579 21.46 -8.88 -14.21
N ILE A 580 21.75 -8.56 -15.48
CA ILE A 580 21.41 -9.42 -16.63
C ILE A 580 22.07 -10.80 -16.49
N THR A 581 23.32 -10.86 -16.03
CA THR A 581 24.03 -12.12 -15.78
C THR A 581 23.35 -12.93 -14.68
N SER A 582 22.90 -12.30 -13.60
CA SER A 582 22.11 -12.97 -12.56
C SER A 582 20.76 -13.45 -13.10
N PHE A 583 20.06 -12.66 -13.91
CA PHE A 583 18.80 -13.09 -14.54
C PHE A 583 18.99 -14.28 -15.47
N LYS A 584 20.04 -14.31 -16.30
CA LYS A 584 20.38 -15.45 -17.17
C LYS A 584 20.63 -16.75 -16.41
N LYS A 585 21.10 -16.67 -15.15
CA LYS A 585 21.33 -17.84 -14.29
C LYS A 585 20.05 -18.35 -13.63
N LEU A 586 19.09 -17.46 -13.37
CA LEU A 586 17.89 -17.76 -12.60
C LEU A 586 16.70 -18.12 -13.48
N TYR A 587 16.44 -17.32 -14.52
CA TYR A 587 15.26 -17.41 -15.35
C TYR A 587 15.57 -18.11 -16.68
N GLY A 588 14.65 -18.96 -17.15
CA GLY A 588 14.77 -19.60 -18.46
C GLY A 588 14.56 -18.62 -19.62
N SER A 589 13.72 -17.60 -19.40
CA SER A 589 13.39 -16.56 -20.38
C SER A 589 13.30 -15.18 -19.70
N PRO A 590 13.63 -14.07 -20.40
CA PRO A 590 13.36 -12.72 -19.88
C PRO A 590 11.86 -12.46 -19.64
N LYS A 591 10.98 -13.23 -20.28
CA LYS A 591 9.53 -13.16 -20.05
C LYS A 591 9.07 -13.85 -18.77
N ASP A 592 9.99 -14.48 -18.03
CA ASP A 592 9.70 -15.05 -16.72
C ASP A 592 10.03 -14.09 -15.57
N ILE A 593 10.73 -12.97 -15.83
CA ILE A 593 11.18 -12.03 -14.79
C ILE A 593 9.97 -11.38 -14.10
N ASP A 594 9.98 -11.39 -12.77
CA ASP A 594 8.93 -10.76 -11.96
C ASP A 594 9.02 -9.22 -12.03
N LEU A 595 7.86 -8.54 -12.11
CA LEU A 595 7.79 -7.10 -12.29
C LEU A 595 8.59 -6.31 -11.26
N TYR A 596 8.51 -6.68 -9.97
CA TYR A 596 9.21 -5.95 -8.92
C TYR A 596 10.73 -5.94 -9.11
N ILE A 597 11.36 -7.12 -9.22
CA ILE A 597 12.82 -7.22 -9.32
C ILE A 597 13.33 -6.69 -10.67
N GLY A 598 12.56 -6.88 -11.75
CA GLY A 598 12.91 -6.33 -13.05
C GLY A 598 12.87 -4.80 -13.07
N GLY A 599 11.81 -4.19 -12.51
CA GLY A 599 11.63 -2.75 -12.51
C GLY A 599 12.53 -1.99 -11.53
N VAL A 600 12.79 -2.55 -10.33
CA VAL A 600 13.65 -1.89 -9.32
C VAL A 600 15.12 -1.86 -9.71
N THR A 601 15.56 -2.78 -10.58
CA THR A 601 16.95 -2.88 -11.07
C THR A 601 17.18 -2.14 -12.39
N GLU A 602 16.19 -1.36 -12.86
CA GLU A 602 16.37 -0.49 -14.01
C GLU A 602 17.28 0.70 -13.67
N LYS A 603 18.17 1.04 -14.61
CA LYS A 603 18.89 2.31 -14.64
C LYS A 603 17.89 3.46 -14.60
N HIS A 604 18.16 4.44 -13.76
CA HIS A 604 17.28 5.60 -13.60
C HIS A 604 17.15 6.38 -14.90
N VAL A 605 15.96 6.95 -15.13
CA VAL A 605 15.80 8.01 -16.11
C VAL A 605 16.63 9.22 -15.64
N PRO A 606 17.44 9.87 -16.49
CA PRO A 606 18.26 11.01 -16.06
C PRO A 606 17.44 12.10 -15.35
N GLY A 607 17.79 12.40 -14.10
CA GLY A 607 17.10 13.37 -13.25
C GLY A 607 15.89 12.83 -12.46
N ALA A 608 15.56 11.55 -12.61
CA ALA A 608 14.59 10.82 -11.79
C ALA A 608 15.31 9.86 -10.83
N LEU A 609 14.58 9.31 -9.86
CA LEU A 609 15.10 8.29 -8.92
C LEU A 609 14.72 6.86 -9.32
N VAL A 610 14.03 6.68 -10.45
CA VAL A 610 13.51 5.38 -10.89
C VAL A 610 13.73 5.18 -12.38
N GLY A 611 13.77 3.92 -12.81
CA GLY A 611 13.79 3.55 -14.22
C GLY A 611 12.47 3.84 -14.95
N PRO A 612 12.46 3.72 -16.29
CA PRO A 612 11.31 4.07 -17.13
C PRO A 612 10.03 3.30 -16.79
N THR A 613 10.12 2.02 -16.42
CA THR A 613 8.94 1.19 -16.17
C THR A 613 8.22 1.63 -14.90
N PHE A 614 8.94 1.74 -13.78
CA PHE A 614 8.36 2.24 -12.53
C PHE A 614 7.99 3.72 -12.64
N GLY A 615 8.80 4.54 -13.32
CA GLY A 615 8.47 5.94 -13.59
C GLY A 615 7.13 6.11 -14.32
N TYR A 616 6.87 5.29 -15.34
CA TYR A 616 5.59 5.32 -16.06
C TYR A 616 4.41 4.88 -15.19
N ILE A 617 4.53 3.76 -14.46
CA ILE A 617 3.46 3.26 -13.58
C ILE A 617 3.11 4.30 -12.52
N ILE A 618 4.12 4.87 -11.84
CA ILE A 618 3.94 5.86 -10.78
C ILE A 618 3.33 7.14 -11.35
N ALA A 619 3.87 7.68 -12.44
CA ALA A 619 3.34 8.90 -13.05
C ALA A 619 1.88 8.71 -13.51
N THR A 620 1.55 7.55 -14.08
CA THR A 620 0.18 7.25 -14.54
C THR A 620 -0.80 7.14 -13.37
N GLN A 621 -0.39 6.53 -12.25
CA GLN A 621 -1.23 6.50 -11.04
C GLN A 621 -1.54 7.90 -10.53
N PHE A 622 -0.52 8.75 -10.34
CA PHE A 622 -0.72 10.10 -9.82
C PHE A 622 -1.43 11.02 -10.81
N GLU A 623 -1.24 10.84 -12.11
CA GLU A 623 -2.06 11.52 -13.12
C GLU A 623 -3.53 11.14 -12.98
N ASN A 624 -3.83 9.85 -12.85
CA ASN A 624 -5.19 9.34 -12.71
C ASN A 624 -5.88 9.86 -11.44
N LEU A 625 -5.17 9.84 -10.29
CA LEU A 625 -5.65 10.37 -9.02
C LEU A 625 -6.01 11.85 -9.14
N LYS A 626 -5.13 12.65 -9.75
CA LYS A 626 -5.35 14.08 -9.93
C LYS A 626 -6.56 14.39 -10.81
N ARG A 627 -6.67 13.77 -11.99
CA ARG A 627 -7.73 14.12 -12.94
C ARG A 627 -9.10 13.58 -12.53
N SER A 628 -9.13 12.47 -11.79
CA SER A 628 -10.37 11.80 -11.41
C SER A 628 -10.96 12.30 -10.08
N ASP A 629 -10.21 13.09 -9.32
CA ASP A 629 -10.61 13.59 -8.01
C ASP A 629 -11.49 14.85 -8.13
N ARG A 630 -12.77 14.71 -7.76
CA ARG A 630 -13.74 15.81 -7.71
C ARG A 630 -13.26 16.95 -6.81
N PHE A 631 -12.50 16.63 -5.77
CA PHE A 631 -12.06 17.54 -4.72
C PHE A 631 -10.57 17.90 -4.84
N PHE A 632 -9.92 17.63 -5.97
CA PHE A 632 -8.49 17.94 -6.14
C PHE A 632 -8.23 19.43 -5.88
N TYR A 633 -7.23 19.73 -5.06
CA TYR A 633 -7.09 21.05 -4.42
C TYR A 633 -7.02 22.23 -5.39
N SER A 634 -6.44 22.02 -6.58
CA SER A 634 -6.22 23.07 -7.58
C SER A 634 -7.34 23.21 -8.61
N ASP A 635 -8.41 22.41 -8.50
CA ASP A 635 -9.58 22.59 -9.36
C ASP A 635 -10.37 23.83 -8.93
N LEU A 636 -10.69 24.69 -9.89
CA LEU A 636 -11.43 25.94 -9.71
C LEU A 636 -12.77 25.95 -10.46
N THR A 637 -13.14 24.84 -11.10
CA THR A 637 -14.29 24.76 -12.01
C THR A 637 -15.59 24.37 -11.32
N LYS A 638 -15.50 23.83 -10.11
CA LYS A 638 -16.65 23.30 -9.35
C LYS A 638 -17.15 24.31 -8.32
N ASN A 639 -18.44 24.26 -7.99
CA ASN A 639 -19.05 25.06 -6.91
C ASN A 639 -18.42 24.82 -5.53
N ILE A 640 -17.86 23.64 -5.30
CA ILE A 640 -17.17 23.24 -4.06
C ILE A 640 -15.70 23.65 -4.00
N SER A 641 -15.14 24.19 -5.09
CA SER A 641 -13.71 24.51 -5.22
C SER A 641 -13.25 25.53 -4.19
N PHE A 642 -11.94 25.59 -3.92
CA PHE A 642 -11.37 26.76 -3.25
C PHE A 642 -11.53 28.00 -4.14
N SER A 643 -11.63 29.18 -3.53
CA SER A 643 -11.51 30.41 -4.28
C SER A 643 -10.08 30.60 -4.79
N LYS A 644 -9.89 31.41 -5.84
CA LYS A 644 -8.55 31.75 -6.35
C LYS A 644 -7.63 32.32 -5.27
N VAL A 645 -8.21 33.09 -4.34
CA VAL A 645 -7.46 33.70 -3.23
C VAL A 645 -7.00 32.61 -2.25
N GLN A 646 -7.90 31.71 -1.84
CA GLN A 646 -7.56 30.59 -0.97
C GLN A 646 -6.51 29.68 -1.61
N LEU A 647 -6.67 29.34 -2.90
CA LEU A 647 -5.70 28.52 -3.63
C LEU A 647 -4.32 29.17 -3.65
N SER A 648 -4.22 30.48 -3.89
CA SER A 648 -2.94 31.19 -3.89
C SER A 648 -2.24 31.20 -2.52
N GLU A 649 -2.98 31.00 -1.43
CA GLU A 649 -2.40 30.82 -0.10
C GLU A 649 -1.97 29.37 0.12
N ILE A 650 -2.78 28.39 -0.27
CA ILE A 650 -2.44 26.96 -0.20
C ILE A 650 -1.16 26.67 -1.00
N GLU A 651 -0.98 27.31 -2.15
CA GLU A 651 0.21 27.15 -3.00
C GLU A 651 1.51 27.72 -2.41
N LYS A 652 1.45 28.37 -1.23
CA LYS A 652 2.65 28.76 -0.46
C LYS A 652 3.16 27.65 0.46
N SER A 653 2.35 26.61 0.65
CA SER A 653 2.67 25.51 1.57
C SER A 653 3.87 24.73 1.05
N SER A 654 4.78 24.40 1.94
CA SER A 654 5.95 23.56 1.64
C SER A 654 6.17 22.60 2.80
N LEU A 655 6.80 21.45 2.54
CA LEU A 655 7.11 20.53 3.64
C LEU A 655 8.07 21.18 4.65
N ALA A 656 8.93 22.09 4.19
CA ALA A 656 9.80 22.88 5.04
C ALA A 656 9.00 23.76 6.01
N ARG A 657 7.95 24.45 5.54
CA ARG A 657 7.03 25.25 6.37
C ARG A 657 6.30 24.39 7.39
N ILE A 658 5.76 23.25 6.96
CA ILE A 658 5.06 22.29 7.86
C ILE A 658 5.99 21.83 8.99
N ILE A 659 7.25 21.51 8.68
CA ILE A 659 8.23 21.10 9.71
C ILE A 659 8.54 22.27 10.66
N CYS A 660 8.75 23.48 10.16
CA CYS A 660 8.98 24.66 11.00
C CYS A 660 7.80 24.94 11.95
N ASP A 661 6.57 24.78 11.47
CA ASP A 661 5.35 25.06 12.25
C ASP A 661 5.05 23.98 13.30
N ASN A 662 5.43 22.73 13.06
CA ASN A 662 4.95 21.59 13.84
C ASN A 662 6.04 20.79 14.57
N SER A 663 7.32 21.18 14.45
CA SER A 663 8.43 20.62 15.23
C SER A 663 8.31 20.95 16.74
N ASP A 664 9.16 20.36 17.58
CA ASP A 664 9.26 20.67 19.03
C ASP A 664 10.01 22.01 19.28
N GLY A 665 10.26 22.81 18.23
CA GLY A 665 10.73 24.19 18.33
C GLY A 665 12.26 24.38 18.28
N SER A 666 13.03 23.30 18.22
CA SER A 666 14.50 23.39 18.11
C SER A 666 14.99 23.44 16.65
N ILE A 667 14.09 23.32 15.66
CA ILE A 667 14.37 23.53 14.24
C ILE A 667 14.03 24.98 13.89
N THR A 668 15.05 25.84 13.86
CA THR A 668 14.90 27.27 13.55
C THR A 668 15.36 27.63 12.14
N SER A 669 15.99 26.71 11.43
CA SER A 669 16.43 26.87 10.05
C SER A 669 16.35 25.55 9.29
N ILE A 670 15.91 25.60 8.04
CA ILE A 670 15.66 24.43 7.20
C ILE A 670 15.89 24.80 5.74
N GLN A 671 16.24 23.81 4.91
CA GLN A 671 16.32 24.01 3.46
C GLN A 671 14.92 24.23 2.84
N PRO A 672 14.81 25.06 1.79
CA PRO A 672 13.53 25.30 1.12
C PRO A 672 12.93 24.02 0.50
N ASN A 673 13.76 23.18 -0.15
CA ASN A 673 13.31 21.91 -0.70
C ASN A 673 13.70 20.78 0.24
N ALA A 674 12.75 20.35 1.07
CA ALA A 674 12.96 19.35 2.13
C ALA A 674 13.30 17.95 1.58
N PHE A 675 12.87 17.64 0.35
CA PHE A 675 13.16 16.37 -0.34
C PHE A 675 14.56 16.30 -0.94
N ARG A 676 15.28 17.42 -0.98
CA ARG A 676 16.67 17.48 -1.46
C ARG A 676 17.63 17.72 -0.31
N ILE A 677 18.87 17.26 -0.50
CA ILE A 677 19.94 17.53 0.46
C ILE A 677 20.24 19.05 0.55
N PRO A 678 20.68 19.55 1.72
CA PRO A 678 20.86 20.98 1.97
C PRO A 678 22.19 21.52 1.41
N THR A 679 22.39 21.46 0.09
CA THR A 679 23.62 21.89 -0.58
C THR A 679 23.39 23.03 -1.57
N GLY A 680 24.39 23.90 -1.76
CA GLY A 680 24.36 24.97 -2.77
C GLY A 680 23.19 25.93 -2.56
N SER A 681 22.32 26.07 -3.57
CA SER A 681 21.13 26.92 -3.51
C SER A 681 20.02 26.41 -2.60
N ASN A 682 20.12 25.16 -2.11
CA ASN A 682 19.19 24.58 -1.14
C ASN A 682 19.75 24.65 0.29
N ALA A 683 20.61 25.63 0.60
CA ALA A 683 21.14 25.80 1.95
C ALA A 683 20.02 26.16 2.95
N PRO A 684 20.13 25.75 4.23
CA PRO A 684 19.14 26.10 5.24
C PRO A 684 19.08 27.61 5.48
N PHE A 685 17.87 28.14 5.67
CA PHE A 685 17.64 29.53 6.06
C PHE A 685 16.56 29.62 7.16
N PRO A 686 16.39 30.79 7.81
CA PRO A 686 15.49 30.92 8.95
C PRO A 686 14.04 30.50 8.65
N CYS A 687 13.44 29.73 9.56
CA CYS A 687 12.02 29.35 9.47
C CYS A 687 11.09 30.58 9.39
N SER A 688 11.50 31.75 9.91
CA SER A 688 10.73 33.00 9.82
C SER A 688 10.54 33.50 8.39
N ASP A 689 11.44 33.12 7.48
CA ASP A 689 11.48 33.65 6.12
C ASP A 689 10.76 32.70 5.13
N ILE A 690 10.34 31.52 5.61
CA ILE A 690 9.55 30.57 4.82
C ILE A 690 8.08 31.01 4.85
N PRO A 691 7.49 31.36 3.69
CA PRO A 691 6.11 31.79 3.62
C PRO A 691 5.18 30.67 4.10
N GLY A 692 4.08 31.05 4.75
CA GLY A 692 2.99 30.17 5.13
C GLY A 692 1.65 30.72 4.68
N ILE A 693 0.60 29.93 4.87
CA ILE A 693 -0.78 30.31 4.58
C ILE A 693 -1.17 31.51 5.43
N ASN A 694 -1.70 32.57 4.80
CA ASN A 694 -2.42 33.61 5.51
C ASN A 694 -3.90 33.21 5.69
N PHE A 695 -4.25 32.71 6.87
CA PHE A 695 -5.60 32.23 7.16
C PHE A 695 -6.69 33.32 7.10
N HIS A 696 -6.36 34.62 7.23
CA HIS A 696 -7.38 35.68 7.08
C HIS A 696 -7.93 35.74 5.65
N LYS A 697 -7.24 35.17 4.66
CA LYS A 697 -7.73 35.00 3.29
C LYS A 697 -8.81 33.92 3.15
N PHE A 698 -9.09 33.20 4.23
CA PHE A 698 -10.17 32.23 4.33
C PHE A 698 -11.41 32.85 5.03
N GLU A 699 -11.38 34.14 5.41
CA GLU A 699 -12.56 34.84 5.92
C GLU A 699 -13.72 34.84 4.91
N GLY A 700 -14.96 34.86 5.42
CA GLY A 700 -16.16 34.89 4.56
C GLY A 700 -16.59 33.54 3.98
N ILE A 701 -15.95 32.42 4.35
CA ILE A 701 -16.52 31.08 4.15
C ILE A 701 -17.89 31.03 4.85
N GLN A 702 -18.95 31.01 4.04
CA GLN A 702 -20.30 30.78 4.55
C GLN A 702 -20.36 29.38 5.15
N PRO A 703 -21.03 29.20 6.31
CA PRO A 703 -21.31 27.86 6.78
C PRO A 703 -22.20 27.20 5.72
N ILE A 704 -21.69 26.16 5.06
CA ILE A 704 -22.59 25.21 4.42
C ILE A 704 -23.10 24.39 5.59
N GLU A 705 -24.30 24.72 6.07
CA GLU A 705 -24.97 24.00 7.15
C GLU A 705 -25.09 22.52 6.73
N GLY A 706 -24.14 21.70 7.18
CA GLY A 706 -24.25 20.27 7.15
C GLY A 706 -25.39 19.87 8.09
N ARG A 707 -26.27 19.00 7.60
CA ARG A 707 -27.36 18.42 8.40
C ARG A 707 -26.80 17.91 9.74
N PRO A 708 -27.58 17.98 10.84
CA PRO A 708 -27.27 17.19 12.01
C PRO A 708 -27.15 15.73 11.58
N ILE A 709 -26.12 15.04 12.06
CA ILE A 709 -26.07 13.58 12.04
C ILE A 709 -27.33 13.15 12.80
N SER A 710 -28.36 12.73 12.07
CA SER A 710 -29.63 12.28 12.64
C SER A 710 -29.39 11.03 13.45
N GLU A 711 -30.06 10.98 14.60
CA GLU A 711 -30.20 9.88 15.55
C GLU A 711 -30.82 8.60 14.94
N GLU A 712 -30.28 8.07 13.84
CA GLU A 712 -30.63 6.74 13.34
C GLU A 712 -29.36 5.88 13.21
N LEU A 713 -28.93 5.36 14.36
CA LEU A 713 -28.24 4.08 14.50
C LEU A 713 -29.02 3.22 15.49
#